data_AF-A0A7Y7HTN2-F1
#
_entry.id   AF-A0A7Y7HTN2-F1
#
_cell.length_a   1.000
_cell.length_b   1.000
_cell.length_c   1.000
_cell.angle_alpha   90.00
_cell.angle_beta   90.00
_cell.angle_gamma   90.00
#
_symmetry.space_group_name_H-M   'P 1'
#
loop_
_entity.id
_entity.type
_entity.pdbx_description
1 polymer ?
#
loop_
_entity_poly.entity_id
_entity_poly.type
_entity_poly.pdbx_seq_one_letter_code
_entity_poly.pdbx_strand_id
1 'polypeptide(L)'
;MRKPWKVFCAGIAALLLHSGAMAAAGATFISQSVPHTMQLGQTYTVSVTYKNTGTTRWTSGQYRLGAQNPGDNWRWGFGRVDLPAGVEVAPGAVYTFSFDVAVREPRYCDATSYSQVVGCHFQWGLVQEGVEWLDPGVTTLVETYNAPAVRSLAPPIAPPVAVDPLAFSNANFRGANVLMQTFEDNRLCDHTAWLPEGADVDTIISNAVGMGLNVLRMAVILPPKTPGAPSDWMPDNARYQYVCADPAKREWGAESDSAVLARQVITKVQGFMDKADAAGLKVILVLDGYTKYDANCYWKKGFVDVRDSADALIKRFRNHRALLAWDIMNEPLWNAVAFDCMHSDQDYASVVRAVDSMYNLVRSNDAVHPTTVGEAQTPLLKYWKDISSFASPHLYIGASSRDSTSLQQVNFVQAAALREMSREYGSAMPLVIGEFGSADPDDQFNQAFYERFLNGLTVADRGFMLWSLSPSPNQQGFSVITPDGLLKPAGQLVQRRLWYPVVQQLYLAYVGFPADPGGLDGFAGQLTDLAADMRSRGLVLQPTLAALDRAYDTEPALRQMVDGLYQSGAFRQLYTPDRVNEYVRQIYAQLFHREADADGLKYWADNINYSGLEKSRAVLAIHAAGLADASVQGRMDAAAANRKAAVAGAFTASLNTPQRRDCYSTNEAVAAGRSLLASVDSRADMAAYPAKISAAIAGLCAL
;
A
#
# COMPACT_ATOMS: atom_id res chain seq x y z
N MET A 1 -20.70 26.02 -88.82
CA MET A 1 -21.72 24.95 -88.94
C MET A 1 -21.05 23.65 -89.40
N ARG A 2 -21.02 22.60 -88.56
CA ARG A 2 -21.02 21.16 -88.92
C ARG A 2 -20.70 20.30 -87.68
N LYS A 3 -21.60 19.36 -87.40
CA LYS A 3 -21.47 18.08 -86.66
C LYS A 3 -20.25 17.25 -87.15
N PRO A 4 -19.96 16.01 -86.64
CA PRO A 4 -19.75 15.49 -85.28
C PRO A 4 -18.56 14.46 -85.26
N TRP A 5 -18.57 13.49 -84.32
CA TRP A 5 -17.79 12.21 -84.24
C TRP A 5 -16.48 12.25 -83.44
N LYS A 6 -16.05 11.23 -82.67
CA LYS A 6 -16.48 9.82 -82.48
C LYS A 6 -15.87 9.31 -81.15
N VAL A 7 -16.51 8.29 -80.59
CA VAL A 7 -16.08 7.48 -79.44
C VAL A 7 -14.77 6.74 -79.73
N PHE A 8 -13.87 6.67 -78.74
CA PHE A 8 -12.97 5.53 -78.52
C PHE A 8 -12.77 5.31 -77.02
N CYS A 9 -13.22 4.16 -76.51
CA CYS A 9 -12.82 3.64 -75.22
C CYS A 9 -11.40 3.07 -75.33
N ALA A 10 -10.51 3.45 -74.42
CA ALA A 10 -9.30 2.69 -74.08
C ALA A 10 -9.15 2.72 -72.56
N GLY A 11 -8.98 1.54 -71.97
CA GLY A 11 -9.06 1.31 -70.54
C GLY A 11 -8.03 2.10 -69.73
N ILE A 12 -8.50 2.68 -68.62
CA ILE A 12 -7.64 3.18 -67.56
C ILE A 12 -7.26 1.96 -66.71
N ALA A 13 -6.03 1.48 -66.88
CA ALA A 13 -5.37 0.71 -65.85
C ALA A 13 -5.13 1.66 -64.67
N ALA A 14 -5.85 1.46 -63.56
CA ALA A 14 -5.53 2.11 -62.31
C ALA A 14 -4.16 1.58 -61.84
N LEU A 15 -3.11 2.39 -61.98
CA LEU A 15 -1.88 2.18 -61.24
C LEU A 15 -2.21 2.39 -59.75
N LEU A 16 -2.40 1.29 -59.03
CA LEU A 16 -2.32 1.26 -57.58
C LEU A 16 -0.87 1.58 -57.19
N LEU A 17 -0.57 2.86 -56.98
CA LEU A 17 0.59 3.28 -56.21
C LEU A 17 0.37 2.74 -54.78
N HIS A 18 0.91 1.56 -54.50
CA HIS A 18 1.16 1.14 -53.14
C HIS A 18 2.21 2.10 -52.59
N SER A 19 1.77 3.10 -51.82
CA SER A 19 2.65 3.83 -50.91
C SER A 19 3.19 2.81 -49.91
N GLY A 20 4.34 2.22 -50.21
CA GLY A 20 5.09 1.44 -49.24
C GLY A 20 5.40 2.36 -48.06
N ALA A 21 4.73 2.14 -46.93
CA ALA A 21 5.07 2.83 -45.69
C ALA A 21 6.57 2.62 -45.44
N MET A 22 7.35 3.69 -45.30
CA MET A 22 8.77 3.55 -44.97
C MET A 22 8.91 2.83 -43.63
N ALA A 23 9.90 1.94 -43.56
CA ALA A 23 10.31 1.30 -42.32
C ALA A 23 10.66 2.38 -41.28
N ALA A 24 10.01 2.33 -40.12
CA ALA A 24 10.19 3.29 -39.03
C ALA A 24 10.52 2.52 -37.75
N ALA A 25 11.53 3.00 -37.01
CA ALA A 25 11.74 2.58 -35.64
C ALA A 25 10.72 3.29 -34.75
N GLY A 26 10.37 2.66 -33.63
CA GLY A 26 9.42 3.26 -32.69
C GLY A 26 9.47 2.52 -31.37
N ALA A 27 9.32 3.25 -30.29
CA ALA A 27 9.27 2.72 -28.94
C ALA A 27 8.23 3.45 -28.11
N THR A 28 7.70 2.76 -27.10
CA THR A 28 6.90 3.39 -26.06
C THR A 28 7.26 2.76 -24.73
N PHE A 29 7.62 3.59 -23.75
CA PHE A 29 7.84 3.17 -22.38
C PHE A 29 6.58 2.53 -21.79
N ILE A 30 6.75 1.40 -21.11
CA ILE A 30 5.63 0.65 -20.50
C ILE A 30 5.71 0.69 -18.97
N SER A 31 6.87 0.37 -18.39
CA SER A 31 7.04 0.32 -16.94
C SER A 31 8.51 0.30 -16.55
N GLN A 32 8.79 0.61 -15.28
CA GLN A 32 10.08 0.35 -14.67
C GLN A 32 9.93 -0.18 -13.25
N SER A 33 11.03 -0.73 -12.72
CA SER A 33 11.13 -1.16 -11.33
C SER A 33 12.46 -0.69 -10.77
N VAL A 34 12.40 0.31 -9.89
CA VAL A 34 13.54 0.93 -9.23
C VAL A 34 13.12 1.37 -7.82
N PRO A 35 13.89 1.05 -6.75
CA PRO A 35 13.58 1.55 -5.43
C PRO A 35 13.82 3.07 -5.36
N HIS A 36 12.99 3.79 -4.60
CA HIS A 36 13.16 5.24 -4.39
C HIS A 36 14.36 5.57 -3.49
N THR A 37 14.91 4.57 -2.78
CA THR A 37 16.03 4.75 -1.86
C THR A 37 17.08 3.68 -2.08
N MET A 38 18.35 4.08 -2.06
CA MET A 38 19.50 3.17 -2.26
C MET A 38 20.64 3.50 -1.32
N GLN A 39 21.43 2.48 -0.94
CA GLN A 39 22.70 2.68 -0.26
C GLN A 39 23.79 3.02 -1.28
N LEU A 40 24.60 4.03 -0.98
CA LEU A 40 25.80 4.32 -1.78
C LEU A 40 26.72 3.10 -1.85
N GLY A 41 27.20 2.81 -3.06
CA GLY A 41 28.09 1.68 -3.36
C GLY A 41 27.41 0.31 -3.44
N GLN A 42 26.14 0.18 -3.05
CA GLN A 42 25.39 -1.08 -3.14
C GLN A 42 24.80 -1.27 -4.54
N THR A 43 24.74 -2.53 -4.97
CA THR A 43 24.16 -2.92 -6.25
C THR A 43 22.69 -3.29 -6.10
N TYR A 44 21.87 -2.79 -7.01
CA TYR A 44 20.44 -3.07 -7.08
C TYR A 44 20.06 -3.57 -8.47
N THR A 45 19.27 -4.65 -8.52
CA THR A 45 18.68 -5.12 -9.78
C THR A 45 17.44 -4.28 -10.09
N VAL A 46 17.46 -3.61 -11.23
CA VAL A 46 16.37 -2.78 -11.74
C VAL A 46 15.87 -3.32 -13.08
N SER A 47 14.71 -2.85 -13.51
CA SER A 47 14.19 -3.19 -14.83
C SER A 47 13.48 -2.04 -15.51
N VAL A 48 13.55 -2.00 -16.84
CA VAL A 48 12.83 -1.05 -17.70
C VAL A 48 12.21 -1.80 -18.86
N THR A 49 10.94 -1.53 -19.14
CA THR A 49 10.14 -2.25 -20.15
C THR A 49 9.67 -1.29 -21.23
N TYR A 50 9.88 -1.68 -22.49
CA TYR A 50 9.45 -0.93 -23.67
C TYR A 50 8.65 -1.82 -24.63
N LYS A 51 7.71 -1.21 -25.35
CA LYS A 51 6.99 -1.82 -26.49
C LYS A 51 7.56 -1.31 -27.81
N ASN A 52 7.79 -2.21 -28.75
CA ASN A 52 8.12 -1.84 -30.12
C ASN A 52 6.87 -1.37 -30.85
N THR A 53 6.78 -0.06 -31.08
CA THR A 53 5.68 0.58 -31.81
C THR A 53 6.04 0.94 -33.25
N GLY A 54 7.27 0.62 -33.66
CA GLY A 54 7.73 0.78 -35.03
C GLY A 54 7.21 -0.31 -35.97
N THR A 55 7.69 -0.26 -37.21
CA THR A 55 7.43 -1.26 -38.25
C THR A 55 8.62 -2.19 -38.51
N THR A 56 9.72 -2.01 -37.76
CA THR A 56 10.96 -2.79 -37.84
C THR A 56 11.24 -3.54 -36.55
N ARG A 57 12.06 -4.60 -36.61
CA ARG A 57 12.49 -5.35 -35.42
C ARG A 57 13.61 -4.59 -34.71
N TRP A 58 13.57 -4.56 -33.39
CA TRP A 58 14.75 -4.19 -32.62
C TRP A 58 15.72 -5.36 -32.59
N THR A 59 17.00 -5.09 -32.87
CA THR A 59 18.07 -6.08 -32.86
C THR A 59 19.23 -5.63 -31.96
N SER A 60 19.96 -6.61 -31.44
CA SER A 60 21.15 -6.37 -30.60
C SER A 60 22.18 -5.48 -31.30
N GLY A 61 22.81 -4.57 -30.55
CA GLY A 61 23.81 -3.61 -31.04
C GLY A 61 23.22 -2.37 -31.75
N GLN A 62 22.08 -2.50 -32.42
CA GLN A 62 21.36 -1.37 -33.03
C GLN A 62 20.43 -0.67 -32.05
N TYR A 63 19.75 -1.43 -31.18
CA TYR A 63 18.81 -0.89 -30.19
C TYR A 63 19.29 -1.25 -28.80
N ARG A 64 19.31 -0.25 -27.92
CA ARG A 64 19.81 -0.37 -26.54
C ARG A 64 19.15 0.66 -25.66
N LEU A 65 19.20 0.48 -24.34
CA LEU A 65 18.89 1.58 -23.42
C LEU A 65 20.11 2.48 -23.30
N GLY A 66 19.85 3.77 -23.07
CA GLY A 66 20.87 4.69 -22.60
C GLY A 66 20.40 5.56 -21.44
N ALA A 67 21.32 5.82 -20.51
CA ALA A 67 21.05 6.59 -19.32
C ALA A 67 20.67 8.03 -19.71
N GLN A 68 19.68 8.58 -19.03
CA GLN A 68 19.15 9.92 -19.28
C GLN A 68 19.19 10.77 -18.00
N ASN A 69 18.95 12.07 -18.17
CA ASN A 69 18.92 13.08 -17.10
C ASN A 69 20.22 13.16 -16.27
N PRO A 70 21.36 13.56 -16.88
CA PRO A 70 21.55 13.98 -18.29
C PRO A 70 21.83 12.81 -19.24
N GLY A 71 21.75 13.02 -20.56
CA GLY A 71 22.01 11.98 -21.55
C GLY A 71 23.39 11.34 -21.42
N ASP A 72 23.45 10.01 -21.56
CA ASP A 72 24.65 9.18 -21.59
C ASP A 72 25.52 9.28 -20.33
N ASN A 73 24.90 9.55 -19.19
CA ASN A 73 25.60 9.68 -17.92
C ASN A 73 26.14 8.33 -17.39
N TRP A 74 27.07 8.43 -16.44
CA TRP A 74 27.69 7.29 -15.75
C TRP A 74 27.22 7.13 -14.29
N ARG A 75 26.12 7.79 -13.91
CA ARG A 75 25.60 7.83 -12.52
C ARG A 75 25.36 6.43 -11.95
N TRP A 76 24.96 5.51 -12.82
CA TRP A 76 24.56 4.14 -12.48
C TRP A 76 25.68 3.10 -12.71
N GLY A 77 26.90 3.57 -13.01
CA GLY A 77 28.08 2.73 -13.27
C GLY A 77 28.36 2.48 -14.76
N PHE A 78 27.42 2.77 -15.65
CA PHE A 78 27.52 2.68 -17.11
C PHE A 78 26.41 3.52 -17.76
N GLY A 79 26.56 3.84 -19.06
CA GLY A 79 25.61 4.65 -19.80
C GLY A 79 24.75 3.91 -20.83
N ARG A 80 24.95 2.59 -21.01
CA ARG A 80 24.22 1.76 -22.00
C ARG A 80 23.86 0.38 -21.45
N VAL A 81 22.71 -0.14 -21.87
CA VAL A 81 22.30 -1.54 -21.64
C VAL A 81 21.86 -2.14 -22.97
N ASP A 82 22.61 -3.13 -23.46
CA ASP A 82 22.34 -3.76 -24.73
C ASP A 82 21.15 -4.74 -24.67
N LEU A 83 20.45 -4.86 -25.80
CA LEU A 83 19.67 -6.07 -26.07
C LEU A 83 20.63 -7.26 -26.14
N PRO A 84 20.36 -8.39 -25.43
CA PRO A 84 21.22 -9.56 -25.49
C PRO A 84 21.42 -10.08 -26.92
N ALA A 85 22.59 -10.65 -27.20
CA ALA A 85 22.90 -11.17 -28.52
C ALA A 85 21.87 -12.22 -28.97
N GLY A 86 21.37 -12.08 -30.20
CA GLY A 86 20.35 -12.97 -30.78
C GLY A 86 18.91 -12.68 -30.37
N VAL A 87 18.67 -11.72 -29.46
CA VAL A 87 17.31 -11.25 -29.15
C VAL A 87 16.83 -10.29 -30.23
N GLU A 88 15.63 -10.54 -30.75
CA GLU A 88 14.90 -9.64 -31.63
C GLU A 88 13.53 -9.31 -31.06
N VAL A 89 13.16 -8.04 -31.04
CA VAL A 89 11.84 -7.59 -30.57
C VAL A 89 11.01 -7.18 -31.77
N ALA A 90 10.01 -7.98 -32.11
CA ALA A 90 9.13 -7.73 -33.25
C ALA A 90 8.26 -6.47 -33.06
N PRO A 91 7.80 -5.83 -34.16
CA PRO A 91 6.72 -4.84 -34.08
C PRO A 91 5.55 -5.34 -33.23
N GLY A 92 5.08 -4.50 -32.31
CA GLY A 92 4.02 -4.82 -31.35
C GLY A 92 4.47 -5.62 -30.12
N ALA A 93 5.66 -6.20 -30.10
CA ALA A 93 6.16 -6.97 -28.96
C ALA A 93 6.73 -6.06 -27.86
N VAL A 94 6.73 -6.57 -26.63
CA VAL A 94 7.30 -5.91 -25.45
C VAL A 94 8.60 -6.60 -25.05
N TYR A 95 9.54 -5.83 -24.52
CA TYR A 95 10.77 -6.37 -23.95
C TYR A 95 11.13 -5.66 -22.65
N THR A 96 11.53 -6.45 -21.65
CA THR A 96 12.01 -5.97 -20.35
C THR A 96 13.51 -6.12 -20.26
N PHE A 97 14.22 -5.01 -20.14
CA PHE A 97 15.62 -4.97 -19.81
C PHE A 97 15.75 -5.12 -18.29
N SER A 98 16.51 -6.11 -17.82
CA SER A 98 16.89 -6.28 -16.42
C SER A 98 18.40 -6.14 -16.28
N PHE A 99 18.84 -5.27 -15.38
CA PHE A 99 20.26 -4.94 -15.21
C PHE A 99 20.55 -4.44 -13.80
N ASP A 100 21.81 -4.50 -13.41
CA ASP A 100 22.28 -4.14 -12.09
C ASP A 100 22.90 -2.75 -12.10
N VAL A 101 22.46 -1.87 -11.18
CA VAL A 101 22.97 -0.50 -11.07
C VAL A 101 23.59 -0.26 -9.69
N ALA A 102 24.55 0.66 -9.63
CA ALA A 102 25.11 1.13 -8.37
C ALA A 102 25.54 2.60 -8.49
N VAL A 103 25.18 3.42 -7.52
CA VAL A 103 25.73 4.78 -7.37
C VAL A 103 27.00 4.68 -6.52
N ARG A 104 28.17 4.77 -7.17
CA ARG A 104 29.46 4.52 -6.51
C ARG A 104 29.98 5.69 -5.67
N GLU A 105 29.67 6.92 -6.07
CA GLU A 105 30.15 8.13 -5.40
C GLU A 105 29.09 9.24 -5.41
N PRO A 106 28.96 10.03 -4.33
CA PRO A 106 27.94 11.09 -4.23
C PRO A 106 28.01 12.14 -5.33
N ARG A 107 29.23 12.44 -5.83
CA ARG A 107 29.47 13.49 -6.85
C ARG A 107 28.75 13.27 -8.19
N TYR A 108 28.21 12.07 -8.42
CA TYR A 108 27.44 11.78 -9.63
C TYR A 108 25.97 12.20 -9.53
N CYS A 109 25.53 12.63 -8.34
CA CYS A 109 24.16 12.99 -8.05
C CYS A 109 24.07 14.42 -7.50
N ASP A 110 22.85 14.92 -7.40
CA ASP A 110 22.59 16.30 -7.02
C ASP A 110 22.46 16.39 -5.49
N ALA A 111 23.07 17.41 -4.89
CA ALA A 111 22.93 17.65 -3.46
C ALA A 111 21.48 17.96 -3.10
N THR A 112 21.02 17.46 -1.95
CA THR A 112 19.70 17.80 -1.40
C THR A 112 19.84 18.85 -0.30
N SER A 113 18.70 19.28 0.27
CA SER A 113 18.70 20.12 1.48
C SER A 113 19.18 19.37 2.73
N TYR A 114 19.31 18.04 2.66
CA TYR A 114 19.73 17.20 3.77
C TYR A 114 21.19 16.80 3.61
N SER A 115 21.97 17.03 4.66
CA SER A 115 23.34 16.50 4.71
C SER A 115 23.31 14.98 4.60
N GLN A 116 24.32 14.37 4.00
CA GLN A 116 24.41 12.92 3.77
C GLN A 116 23.41 12.30 2.78
N VAL A 117 22.50 13.09 2.17
CA VAL A 117 21.56 12.61 1.15
C VAL A 117 21.83 13.28 -0.18
N VAL A 118 22.00 12.48 -1.24
CA VAL A 118 22.06 12.98 -2.63
C VAL A 118 20.97 12.37 -3.48
N GLY A 119 20.37 13.20 -4.34
CA GLY A 119 19.28 12.86 -5.23
C GLY A 119 19.77 12.46 -6.61
N CYS A 120 19.40 11.27 -7.05
CA CYS A 120 19.82 10.67 -8.31
C CYS A 120 18.59 10.44 -9.20
N HIS A 121 18.46 11.17 -10.30
CA HIS A 121 17.43 10.89 -11.29
C HIS A 121 17.76 9.61 -12.06
N PHE A 122 16.90 8.60 -11.90
CA PHE A 122 16.89 7.36 -12.66
C PHE A 122 16.00 7.55 -13.89
N GLN A 123 16.61 7.56 -15.08
CA GLN A 123 15.87 7.61 -16.34
C GLN A 123 16.69 6.85 -17.40
N TRP A 124 16.01 6.02 -18.18
CA TRP A 124 16.62 5.21 -19.23
C TRP A 124 15.76 5.24 -20.48
N GLY A 125 16.27 5.86 -21.53
CA GLY A 125 15.60 5.93 -22.83
C GLY A 125 15.98 4.78 -23.75
N LEU A 126 15.09 4.37 -24.64
CA LEU A 126 15.44 3.46 -25.74
C LEU A 126 16.01 4.27 -26.91
N VAL A 127 17.21 3.89 -27.37
CA VAL A 127 17.92 4.55 -28.47
C VAL A 127 18.13 3.57 -29.62
N GLN A 128 17.93 4.04 -30.85
CA GLN A 128 18.50 3.43 -32.03
C GLN A 128 19.89 4.06 -32.23
N GLU A 129 20.93 3.29 -31.92
CA GLU A 129 22.28 3.84 -31.77
C GLU A 129 22.75 4.52 -33.05
N GLY A 130 23.27 5.75 -32.91
CA GLY A 130 23.78 6.56 -34.02
C GLY A 130 22.68 7.17 -34.90
N VAL A 131 21.40 6.97 -34.55
CA VAL A 131 20.25 7.46 -35.31
C VAL A 131 19.41 8.43 -34.47
N GLU A 132 18.68 7.93 -33.47
CA GLU A 132 17.74 8.74 -32.70
C GLU A 132 17.36 8.11 -31.35
N TRP A 133 16.89 8.94 -30.43
CA TRP A 133 16.17 8.49 -29.23
C TRP A 133 14.72 8.23 -29.58
N LEU A 134 14.26 6.99 -29.39
CA LEU A 134 12.90 6.60 -29.74
C LEU A 134 11.89 6.98 -28.66
N ASP A 135 12.32 6.88 -27.39
CA ASP A 135 11.55 7.27 -26.22
C ASP A 135 12.55 7.56 -25.08
N PRO A 136 12.48 8.72 -24.39
CA PRO A 136 13.42 9.08 -23.32
C PRO A 136 13.19 8.30 -22.01
N GLY A 137 12.08 7.58 -21.88
CA GLY A 137 11.68 6.92 -20.65
C GLY A 137 11.19 7.90 -19.58
N VAL A 138 10.89 7.36 -18.39
CA VAL A 138 10.32 8.13 -17.28
C VAL A 138 11.39 8.34 -16.20
N THR A 139 11.43 9.56 -15.65
CA THR A 139 12.32 9.92 -14.53
C THR A 139 11.74 9.47 -13.19
N THR A 140 12.57 8.87 -12.34
CA THR A 140 12.30 8.61 -10.92
C THR A 140 13.41 9.23 -10.09
N LEU A 141 13.08 10.03 -9.08
CA LEU A 141 14.07 10.48 -8.10
C LEU A 141 14.40 9.32 -7.15
N VAL A 142 15.68 8.97 -7.09
CA VAL A 142 16.22 8.00 -6.14
C VAL A 142 17.09 8.75 -5.14
N GLU A 143 16.72 8.72 -3.87
CA GLU A 143 17.53 9.26 -2.79
C GLU A 143 18.59 8.22 -2.39
N THR A 144 19.83 8.65 -2.26
CA THR A 144 20.92 7.76 -1.84
C THR A 144 21.46 8.16 -0.49
N TYR A 145 21.70 7.14 0.33
CA TYR A 145 22.11 7.28 1.72
C TYR A 145 23.45 6.62 1.97
N ASN A 146 24.23 7.22 2.87
CA ASN A 146 25.30 6.53 3.55
C ASN A 146 24.75 5.86 4.82
N ALA A 147 24.88 4.53 4.92
CA ALA A 147 24.39 3.75 6.06
C ALA A 147 25.55 2.94 6.67
N PRO A 148 26.42 3.57 7.50
CA PRO A 148 27.65 2.97 7.99
C PRO A 148 27.40 1.76 8.90
N ALA A 149 28.29 0.77 8.85
CA ALA A 149 28.18 -0.39 9.74
C ALA A 149 28.55 0.01 11.18
N VAL A 150 27.53 0.24 12.01
CA VAL A 150 27.69 0.56 13.45
C VAL A 150 27.14 -0.55 14.33
N ARG A 151 27.69 -0.67 15.54
CA ARG A 151 27.19 -1.60 16.57
C ARG A 151 26.70 -0.82 17.76
N SER A 152 25.55 -1.23 18.30
CA SER A 152 25.02 -0.69 19.53
C SER A 152 25.89 -1.03 20.73
N LEU A 153 26.05 -0.07 21.63
CA LEU A 153 26.66 -0.29 22.96
C LEU A 153 25.63 -0.75 24.01
N ALA A 154 24.37 -0.90 23.64
CA ALA A 154 23.29 -1.34 24.50
C ALA A 154 22.54 -2.53 23.84
N PRO A 155 23.19 -3.69 23.66
CA PRO A 155 22.61 -4.79 22.90
C PRO A 155 21.25 -5.24 23.48
N PRO A 156 20.34 -5.79 22.64
CA PRO A 156 19.04 -6.30 23.09
C PRO A 156 19.14 -7.30 24.24
N ILE A 157 18.41 -7.07 25.33
CA ILE A 157 18.40 -7.95 26.52
C ILE A 157 17.48 -9.18 26.39
N ALA A 158 16.62 -9.18 25.38
CA ALA A 158 15.70 -10.26 25.05
C ALA A 158 15.44 -10.25 23.52
N PRO A 159 15.01 -11.37 22.93
CA PRO A 159 14.56 -11.37 21.54
C PRO A 159 13.19 -10.66 21.39
N PRO A 160 12.84 -10.16 20.20
CA PRO A 160 11.50 -9.66 19.89
C PRO A 160 10.43 -10.73 20.10
N VAL A 161 9.22 -10.30 20.45
CA VAL A 161 8.08 -11.21 20.61
C VAL A 161 7.67 -11.73 19.24
N ALA A 162 7.53 -13.04 19.08
CA ALA A 162 7.06 -13.63 17.84
C ALA A 162 5.58 -13.28 17.60
N VAL A 163 5.22 -13.08 16.34
CA VAL A 163 3.85 -12.75 15.91
C VAL A 163 3.40 -13.68 14.79
N ASP A 164 2.08 -13.81 14.61
CA ASP A 164 1.51 -14.52 13.47
C ASP A 164 1.63 -13.65 12.21
N PRO A 165 2.40 -14.04 11.18
CA PRO A 165 2.53 -13.27 9.95
C PRO A 165 1.19 -12.99 9.25
N LEU A 166 0.19 -13.87 9.39
CA LEU A 166 -1.13 -13.70 8.76
C LEU A 166 -1.89 -12.48 9.31
N ALA A 167 -1.59 -12.07 10.54
CA ALA A 167 -2.18 -10.89 11.16
C ALA A 167 -1.75 -9.56 10.48
N PHE A 168 -0.70 -9.59 9.65
CA PHE A 168 -0.11 -8.41 8.98
C PHE A 168 -0.39 -8.36 7.48
N SER A 169 -1.27 -9.24 6.98
CA SER A 169 -1.75 -9.25 5.60
C SER A 169 -2.59 -8.01 5.27
N ASN A 170 -2.79 -7.74 3.97
CA ASN A 170 -3.63 -6.63 3.51
C ASN A 170 -5.09 -6.74 4.02
N ALA A 171 -5.57 -7.96 4.23
CA ALA A 171 -6.91 -8.22 4.75
C ALA A 171 -7.03 -7.99 6.27
N ASN A 172 -5.96 -8.27 7.02
CA ASN A 172 -6.01 -8.33 8.49
C ASN A 172 -5.39 -7.12 9.19
N PHE A 173 -4.68 -6.24 8.49
CA PHE A 173 -4.04 -5.08 9.10
C PHE A 173 -4.31 -3.81 8.30
N ARG A 174 -5.31 -3.05 8.76
CA ARG A 174 -5.76 -1.78 8.17
C ARG A 174 -5.73 -0.73 9.25
N GLY A 175 -4.83 0.23 9.14
CA GLY A 175 -4.67 1.24 10.18
C GLY A 175 -4.46 2.65 9.69
N ALA A 176 -4.30 3.54 10.65
CA ALA A 176 -4.00 4.94 10.44
C ALA A 176 -3.12 5.50 11.56
N ASN A 177 -2.31 6.48 11.21
CA ASN A 177 -1.56 7.29 12.15
C ASN A 177 -2.46 8.39 12.73
N VAL A 178 -2.38 8.55 14.05
CA VAL A 178 -3.19 9.48 14.84
C VAL A 178 -2.28 10.47 15.54
N LEU A 179 -2.45 11.74 15.19
CA LEU A 179 -1.67 12.85 15.71
C LEU A 179 -2.36 14.18 15.41
N MET A 180 -2.05 15.20 16.19
CA MET A 180 -2.64 16.53 16.08
C MET A 180 -1.67 17.60 15.55
N GLN A 181 -0.38 17.30 15.42
CA GLN A 181 0.68 18.22 14.99
C GLN A 181 1.57 17.61 13.92
N THR A 182 2.09 18.41 12.99
CA THR A 182 3.19 17.98 12.11
C THR A 182 4.54 18.32 12.74
N PHE A 183 5.59 17.65 12.27
CA PHE A 183 6.96 18.00 12.65
C PHE A 183 7.36 19.41 12.17
N GLU A 184 6.76 19.90 11.09
CA GLU A 184 7.03 21.21 10.50
C GLU A 184 6.32 22.39 11.21
N ASP A 185 5.19 22.15 11.91
CA ASP A 185 4.36 23.22 12.50
C ASP A 185 4.11 23.06 14.01
N ASN A 186 5.03 22.39 14.73
CA ASN A 186 4.99 22.30 16.19
C ASN A 186 5.51 23.59 16.87
N ARG A 187 4.79 24.70 16.68
CA ARG A 187 5.18 26.03 17.21
C ARG A 187 5.20 26.11 18.73
N LEU A 188 4.41 25.27 19.40
CA LEU A 188 4.20 25.33 20.84
C LEU A 188 5.19 24.46 21.63
N CYS A 189 5.78 23.46 20.98
CA CYS A 189 6.61 22.45 21.62
C CYS A 189 5.99 21.93 22.91
N ASP A 190 4.76 21.45 22.81
CA ASP A 190 3.97 20.91 23.91
C ASP A 190 3.73 19.42 23.65
N HIS A 191 4.16 18.57 24.57
CA HIS A 191 4.02 17.11 24.50
C HIS A 191 2.56 16.66 24.32
N THR A 192 1.63 17.40 24.92
CA THR A 192 0.21 17.06 24.91
C THR A 192 -0.55 17.60 23.71
N ALA A 193 0.04 18.55 22.97
CA ALA A 193 -0.56 19.14 21.78
C ALA A 193 -0.58 18.18 20.59
N TRP A 194 0.22 17.11 20.63
CA TRP A 194 0.25 16.03 19.63
C TRP A 194 -0.89 15.03 19.79
N LEU A 195 -1.48 14.96 20.99
CA LEU A 195 -2.45 13.94 21.37
C LEU A 195 -3.88 14.47 21.20
N PRO A 196 -4.78 13.69 20.57
CA PRO A 196 -6.19 14.07 20.47
C PRO A 196 -6.86 14.03 21.85
N GLU A 197 -7.88 14.86 22.06
CA GLU A 197 -8.67 14.87 23.28
C GLU A 197 -10.15 15.17 22.99
N GLY A 198 -11.02 14.88 23.96
CA GLY A 198 -12.44 15.19 23.87
C GLY A 198 -13.11 14.68 22.59
N ALA A 199 -13.70 15.60 21.83
CA ALA A 199 -14.43 15.32 20.59
C ALA A 199 -13.51 14.87 19.43
N ASP A 200 -12.23 15.24 19.44
CA ASP A 200 -11.29 14.79 18.40
C ASP A 200 -11.14 13.27 18.45
N VAL A 201 -11.06 12.71 19.66
CA VAL A 201 -10.99 11.26 19.86
C VAL A 201 -12.25 10.57 19.32
N ASP A 202 -13.43 11.13 19.58
CA ASP A 202 -14.69 10.57 19.09
C ASP A 202 -14.75 10.57 17.55
N THR A 203 -14.31 11.68 16.94
CA THR A 203 -14.23 11.81 15.48
C THR A 203 -13.26 10.80 14.87
N ILE A 204 -12.07 10.62 15.47
CA ILE A 204 -11.06 9.66 15.00
C ILE A 204 -11.58 8.23 15.13
N ILE A 205 -12.10 7.85 16.29
CA ILE A 205 -12.55 6.47 16.56
C ILE A 205 -13.76 6.11 15.69
N SER A 206 -14.72 7.03 15.54
CA SER A 206 -15.90 6.82 14.67
C SER A 206 -15.50 6.62 13.21
N ASN A 207 -14.60 7.46 12.68
CA ASN A 207 -14.10 7.31 11.31
C ASN A 207 -13.28 6.03 11.14
N ALA A 208 -12.43 5.67 12.11
CA ALA A 208 -11.65 4.43 12.07
C ALA A 208 -12.56 3.19 11.95
N VAL A 209 -13.60 3.10 12.78
CA VAL A 209 -14.61 2.03 12.72
C VAL A 209 -15.36 2.09 11.39
N GLY A 210 -15.79 3.27 10.96
CA GLY A 210 -16.51 3.48 9.70
C GLY A 210 -15.72 3.06 8.46
N MET A 211 -14.40 3.20 8.49
CA MET A 211 -13.47 2.82 7.41
C MET A 211 -13.03 1.35 7.51
N GLY A 212 -13.44 0.64 8.56
CA GLY A 212 -12.99 -0.73 8.85
C GLY A 212 -11.50 -0.81 9.14
N LEU A 213 -10.95 0.20 9.82
CA LEU A 213 -9.61 0.13 10.40
C LEU A 213 -9.67 -0.69 11.69
N ASN A 214 -8.58 -1.38 12.02
CA ASN A 214 -8.45 -2.17 13.24
C ASN A 214 -7.22 -1.81 14.07
N VAL A 215 -6.30 -1.00 13.53
CA VAL A 215 -5.09 -0.54 14.23
C VAL A 215 -4.95 0.98 14.12
N LEU A 216 -4.66 1.65 15.23
CA LEU A 216 -4.29 3.07 15.26
C LEU A 216 -2.86 3.20 15.79
N ARG A 217 -2.00 3.94 15.08
CA ARG A 217 -0.63 4.23 15.51
C ARG A 217 -0.56 5.65 16.04
N MET A 218 -0.25 5.82 17.32
CA MET A 218 -0.28 7.11 17.99
C MET A 218 1.12 7.50 18.46
N ALA A 219 1.63 8.61 17.94
CA ALA A 219 2.91 9.16 18.36
C ALA A 219 2.78 9.88 19.71
N VAL A 220 3.60 9.47 20.69
CA VAL A 220 3.62 10.06 22.02
C VAL A 220 4.98 10.72 22.23
N ILE A 221 5.00 12.06 22.26
CA ILE A 221 6.21 12.82 22.56
C ILE A 221 6.46 12.76 24.06
N LEU A 222 7.50 12.02 24.47
CA LEU A 222 7.85 11.82 25.88
C LEU A 222 8.42 13.11 26.50
N PRO A 223 7.92 13.54 27.68
CA PRO A 223 8.50 14.67 28.39
C PRO A 223 9.92 14.37 28.90
N PRO A 224 10.89 15.29 28.74
CA PRO A 224 12.22 15.12 29.30
C PRO A 224 12.25 15.40 30.81
N LYS A 225 13.24 14.84 31.50
CA LYS A 225 13.49 15.07 32.93
C LYS A 225 13.76 16.54 33.27
N THR A 226 14.42 17.26 32.36
CA THR A 226 14.74 18.68 32.49
C THR A 226 14.06 19.47 31.37
N PRO A 227 12.80 19.90 31.56
CA PRO A 227 12.12 20.80 30.64
C PRO A 227 12.84 22.17 30.67
N GLY A 228 13.40 22.62 29.55
CA GLY A 228 14.25 23.82 29.57
C GLY A 228 14.92 24.19 28.26
N ALA A 229 15.61 25.34 28.29
CA ALA A 229 15.93 26.25 27.18
C ALA A 229 16.31 25.59 25.83
N PRO A 230 15.82 26.17 24.71
CA PRO A 230 16.14 25.71 23.36
C PRO A 230 17.63 25.86 23.11
N SER A 231 18.37 24.76 23.21
CA SER A 231 19.80 24.75 22.89
C SER A 231 20.02 24.73 21.37
N ASP A 232 18.99 24.31 20.62
CA ASP A 232 19.14 23.86 19.25
C ASP A 232 18.11 24.51 18.30
N TRP A 233 17.53 25.67 18.64
CA TRP A 233 16.70 26.40 17.67
C TRP A 233 17.54 26.74 16.42
N MET A 234 17.06 26.34 15.25
CA MET A 234 17.70 26.54 13.94
C MET A 234 16.93 27.63 13.18
N PRO A 235 17.07 28.92 13.53
CA PRO A 235 16.36 30.00 12.83
C PRO A 235 16.68 30.02 11.32
N ASP A 236 17.86 29.56 10.94
CA ASP A 236 18.34 29.56 9.56
C ASP A 236 17.85 28.37 8.72
N ASN A 237 17.17 27.38 9.33
CA ASN A 237 16.58 26.26 8.58
C ASN A 237 15.17 26.61 8.11
N ALA A 238 15.01 26.90 6.81
CA ALA A 238 13.73 27.33 6.25
C ALA A 238 12.54 26.37 6.50
N ARG A 239 12.80 25.06 6.66
CA ARG A 239 11.76 24.03 6.92
C ARG A 239 11.34 23.96 8.38
N TYR A 240 12.27 24.15 9.31
CA TYR A 240 12.04 23.96 10.75
C TYR A 240 12.12 25.24 11.58
N GLN A 241 12.34 26.40 10.96
CA GLN A 241 12.43 27.70 11.65
C GLN A 241 11.26 28.03 12.59
N TYR A 242 10.09 27.40 12.39
CA TYR A 242 8.87 27.59 13.20
C TYR A 242 8.68 26.57 14.33
N VAL A 243 9.50 25.51 14.38
CA VAL A 243 9.41 24.50 15.44
C VAL A 243 10.04 25.06 16.71
N CYS A 244 9.28 25.02 17.81
CA CYS A 244 9.65 25.67 19.09
C CYS A 244 10.01 27.16 18.97
N ALA A 245 9.53 27.85 17.93
CA ALA A 245 10.02 29.18 17.55
C ALA A 245 9.40 30.35 18.33
N ASP A 246 8.86 30.11 19.51
CA ASP A 246 8.34 31.14 20.40
C ASP A 246 9.34 31.37 21.55
N PRO A 247 10.30 32.31 21.41
CA PRO A 247 11.30 32.58 22.43
C PRO A 247 10.71 33.15 23.73
N ALA A 248 9.45 33.58 23.74
CA ALA A 248 8.73 34.01 24.94
C ALA A 248 8.12 32.83 25.71
N LYS A 249 8.05 31.64 25.11
CA LYS A 249 7.63 30.41 25.77
C LYS A 249 8.84 29.54 26.07
N ARG A 250 8.81 28.89 27.23
CA ARG A 250 9.75 27.79 27.48
C ARG A 250 9.39 26.66 26.52
N GLU A 251 10.40 25.98 25.96
CA GLU A 251 10.16 24.66 25.36
C GLU A 251 9.37 23.83 26.39
N TRP A 252 8.36 23.10 25.95
CA TRP A 252 7.59 22.17 26.78
C TRP A 252 6.57 22.82 27.73
N GLY A 253 6.27 24.11 27.52
CA GLY A 253 5.21 24.84 28.21
C GLY A 253 5.65 25.49 29.52
N ALA A 254 4.68 26.00 30.29
CA ALA A 254 4.96 26.70 31.56
C ALA A 254 5.34 25.75 32.72
N GLU A 255 4.92 24.47 32.62
CA GLU A 255 5.22 23.44 33.62
C GLU A 255 6.66 22.94 33.45
N SER A 256 7.37 22.76 34.56
CA SER A 256 8.77 22.30 34.59
C SER A 256 8.97 21.03 35.43
N ASP A 257 7.94 20.57 36.14
CA ASP A 257 7.94 19.28 36.82
C ASP A 257 7.67 18.16 35.82
N SER A 258 8.70 17.36 35.55
CA SER A 258 8.64 16.24 34.61
C SER A 258 7.64 15.15 35.01
N ALA A 259 7.37 14.95 36.30
CA ALA A 259 6.36 14.00 36.76
C ALA A 259 4.93 14.53 36.54
N VAL A 260 4.70 15.85 36.62
CA VAL A 260 3.43 16.46 36.21
C VAL A 260 3.23 16.31 34.70
N LEU A 261 4.22 16.66 33.89
CA LEU A 261 4.16 16.53 32.42
C LEU A 261 3.88 15.08 31.99
N ALA A 262 4.61 14.11 32.56
CA ALA A 262 4.40 12.69 32.27
C ALA A 262 2.97 12.23 32.63
N ARG A 263 2.42 12.69 33.76
CA ARG A 263 1.03 12.38 34.16
C ARG A 263 0.00 12.98 33.20
N GLN A 264 0.22 14.19 32.69
CA GLN A 264 -0.67 14.81 31.71
C GLN A 264 -0.70 14.02 30.40
N VAL A 265 0.47 13.65 29.87
CA VAL A 265 0.61 12.80 28.69
C VAL A 265 -0.09 11.45 28.91
N ILE A 266 0.21 10.76 30.01
CA ILE A 266 -0.43 9.49 30.37
C ILE A 266 -1.95 9.63 30.43
N THR A 267 -2.48 10.72 30.98
CA THR A 267 -3.93 10.93 31.10
C THR A 267 -4.61 11.07 29.74
N LYS A 268 -4.00 11.83 28.81
CA LYS A 268 -4.53 11.95 27.43
C LYS A 268 -4.46 10.63 26.67
N VAL A 269 -3.31 9.94 26.73
CA VAL A 269 -3.15 8.61 26.12
C VAL A 269 -4.18 7.63 26.68
N GLN A 270 -4.45 7.66 27.99
CA GLN A 270 -5.44 6.80 28.62
C GLN A 270 -6.85 7.03 28.06
N GLY A 271 -7.28 8.29 27.93
CA GLY A 271 -8.59 8.62 27.36
C GLY A 271 -8.77 8.13 25.93
N PHE A 272 -7.71 8.18 25.13
CA PHE A 272 -7.71 7.61 23.77
C PHE A 272 -7.76 6.07 23.80
N MET A 273 -6.89 5.44 24.58
CA MET A 273 -6.79 3.98 24.70
C MET A 273 -8.10 3.35 25.18
N ASP A 274 -8.79 3.97 26.14
CA ASP A 274 -10.08 3.51 26.65
C ASP A 274 -11.17 3.52 25.57
N LYS A 275 -11.24 4.60 24.77
CA LYS A 275 -12.20 4.70 23.66
C LYS A 275 -11.86 3.74 22.52
N ALA A 276 -10.57 3.52 22.23
CA ALA A 276 -10.13 2.52 21.27
C ALA A 276 -10.53 1.10 21.71
N ASP A 277 -10.30 0.74 22.98
CA ASP A 277 -10.70 -0.56 23.54
C ASP A 277 -12.22 -0.77 23.46
N ALA A 278 -13.00 0.25 23.84
CA ALA A 278 -14.46 0.22 23.76
C ALA A 278 -14.97 0.02 22.32
N ALA A 279 -14.24 0.50 21.32
CA ALA A 279 -14.54 0.31 19.90
C ALA A 279 -13.94 -0.97 19.30
N GLY A 280 -13.20 -1.78 20.08
CA GLY A 280 -12.51 -2.98 19.61
C GLY A 280 -11.28 -2.71 18.74
N LEU A 281 -10.74 -1.49 18.79
CA LEU A 281 -9.55 -1.08 18.06
C LEU A 281 -8.29 -1.40 18.85
N LYS A 282 -7.22 -1.70 18.12
CA LYS A 282 -5.88 -1.91 18.66
C LYS A 282 -5.02 -0.68 18.44
N VAL A 283 -4.08 -0.42 19.35
CA VAL A 283 -3.25 0.78 19.34
C VAL A 283 -1.78 0.43 19.41
N ILE A 284 -0.98 0.99 18.51
CA ILE A 284 0.48 1.01 18.59
C ILE A 284 0.88 2.35 19.21
N LEU A 285 1.60 2.30 20.33
CA LEU A 285 2.12 3.51 20.97
C LEU A 285 3.57 3.72 20.51
N VAL A 286 3.84 4.86 19.89
CA VAL A 286 5.20 5.25 19.52
C VAL A 286 5.85 6.03 20.66
N LEU A 287 7.02 5.57 21.09
CA LEU A 287 7.83 6.22 22.11
C LEU A 287 8.74 7.25 21.43
N ASP A 288 8.28 8.49 21.27
CA ASP A 288 9.03 9.56 20.59
C ASP A 288 9.50 10.64 21.61
N GLY A 289 10.17 11.70 21.14
CA GLY A 289 10.71 12.80 21.96
C GLY A 289 12.22 12.70 22.20
N TYR A 290 12.90 11.70 21.65
CA TYR A 290 14.35 11.54 21.75
C TYR A 290 15.00 11.20 20.41
N THR A 291 16.32 11.38 20.28
CA THR A 291 17.04 10.97 19.04
C THR A 291 18.35 10.26 19.35
N LYS A 292 19.28 10.91 20.07
CA LYS A 292 20.59 10.34 20.45
C LYS A 292 20.53 9.78 21.86
N TYR A 293 21.59 9.07 22.27
CA TYR A 293 21.59 8.40 23.58
C TYR A 293 21.63 9.40 24.74
N ASP A 294 22.62 10.30 24.75
CA ASP A 294 22.93 11.26 25.82
C ASP A 294 23.16 12.68 25.29
N ALA A 295 22.67 12.97 24.08
CA ALA A 295 22.76 14.27 23.45
C ALA A 295 21.42 14.65 22.82
N ASN A 296 21.21 15.96 22.67
CA ASN A 296 20.07 16.46 21.93
C ASN A 296 20.31 16.34 20.42
N CYS A 297 19.22 16.31 19.68
CA CYS A 297 19.21 16.55 18.25
C CYS A 297 18.01 17.43 17.95
N TYR A 298 18.29 18.72 17.73
CA TYR A 298 17.26 19.73 17.57
C TYR A 298 16.33 19.80 18.79
N TRP A 299 15.01 19.93 18.60
CA TRP A 299 14.07 19.95 19.73
C TRP A 299 13.93 18.59 20.43
N LYS A 300 14.39 17.46 19.87
CA LYS A 300 14.33 16.15 20.53
C LYS A 300 15.53 15.97 21.47
N LYS A 301 15.28 15.48 22.69
CA LYS A 301 16.32 15.29 23.73
C LYS A 301 17.05 13.95 23.58
N GLY A 302 17.93 13.64 24.53
CA GLY A 302 18.56 12.31 24.60
C GLY A 302 17.62 11.26 25.20
N PHE A 303 17.85 9.98 24.88
CA PHE A 303 17.19 8.86 25.55
C PHE A 303 17.30 8.97 27.08
N VAL A 304 18.48 9.34 27.59
CA VAL A 304 18.73 9.51 29.04
C VAL A 304 17.77 10.52 29.67
N ASP A 305 17.35 11.54 28.94
CA ASP A 305 16.46 12.59 29.44
C ASP A 305 15.00 12.15 29.47
N VAL A 306 14.54 11.34 28.50
CA VAL A 306 13.13 10.91 28.41
C VAL A 306 12.86 9.57 29.10
N ARG A 307 13.91 8.84 29.50
CA ARG A 307 13.82 7.48 30.05
C ARG A 307 12.80 7.33 31.17
N ASP A 308 12.80 8.25 32.13
CA ASP A 308 11.93 8.14 33.31
C ASP A 308 10.45 8.33 32.94
N SER A 309 10.15 9.21 31.97
CA SER A 309 8.81 9.38 31.40
C SER A 309 8.37 8.16 30.58
N ALA A 310 9.29 7.58 29.81
CA ALA A 310 9.04 6.36 29.03
C ALA A 310 8.71 5.18 29.96
N ASP A 311 9.50 4.98 31.02
CA ASP A 311 9.28 3.92 32.01
C ASP A 311 7.89 4.04 32.66
N ALA A 312 7.48 5.25 33.02
CA ALA A 312 6.14 5.52 33.56
C ALA A 312 5.01 5.19 32.56
N LEU A 313 5.17 5.60 31.30
CA LEU A 313 4.21 5.31 30.23
C LEU A 313 4.09 3.79 29.99
N ILE A 314 5.22 3.08 29.85
CA ILE A 314 5.26 1.64 29.60
C ILE A 314 4.57 0.89 30.75
N LYS A 315 4.93 1.17 32.00
CA LYS A 315 4.32 0.55 33.18
C LYS A 315 2.81 0.78 33.24
N ARG A 316 2.33 1.94 32.78
CA ARG A 316 0.91 2.27 32.78
C ARG A 316 0.11 1.49 31.75
N PHE A 317 0.65 1.27 30.55
CA PHE A 317 -0.10 0.75 29.40
C PHE A 317 0.22 -0.69 29.02
N ARG A 318 1.28 -1.31 29.55
CA ARG A 318 1.64 -2.73 29.27
C ARG A 318 0.54 -3.76 29.52
N ASN A 319 -0.50 -3.41 30.28
CA ASN A 319 -1.64 -4.29 30.57
C ASN A 319 -2.95 -3.79 29.95
N HIS A 320 -2.91 -2.74 29.14
CA HIS A 320 -4.09 -2.16 28.52
C HIS A 320 -4.56 -3.04 27.36
N ARG A 321 -5.85 -3.39 27.32
CA ARG A 321 -6.38 -4.34 26.31
C ARG A 321 -6.29 -3.84 24.87
N ALA A 322 -6.34 -2.52 24.66
CA ALA A 322 -6.13 -1.93 23.35
C ALA A 322 -4.66 -1.95 22.87
N LEU A 323 -3.67 -2.12 23.75
CA LEU A 323 -2.26 -2.09 23.32
C LEU A 323 -1.98 -3.28 22.39
N LEU A 324 -1.45 -2.97 21.20
CA LEU A 324 -1.02 -3.94 20.21
C LEU A 324 0.48 -4.17 20.30
N ALA A 325 1.24 -3.09 20.26
CA ALA A 325 2.69 -3.10 20.13
C ALA A 325 3.29 -1.78 20.61
N TRP A 326 4.58 -1.82 20.90
CA TRP A 326 5.41 -0.64 21.11
C TRP A 326 6.17 -0.33 19.82
N ASP A 327 5.98 0.86 19.27
CA ASP A 327 6.90 1.39 18.28
C ASP A 327 8.00 2.16 19.03
N ILE A 328 9.23 1.64 18.97
CA ILE A 328 10.32 2.09 19.84
C ILE A 328 10.72 3.53 19.51
N MET A 329 10.61 3.93 18.24
CA MET A 329 10.90 5.30 17.81
C MET A 329 10.38 5.57 16.40
N ASN A 330 9.88 6.78 16.16
CA ASN A 330 9.51 7.26 14.83
C ASN A 330 10.73 7.77 14.05
N GLU A 331 11.08 7.11 12.94
CA GLU A 331 12.10 7.50 11.98
C GLU A 331 13.41 7.95 12.64
N PRO A 332 14.04 7.12 13.50
CA PRO A 332 15.16 7.55 14.34
C PRO A 332 16.33 8.11 13.54
N LEU A 333 16.78 7.42 12.48
CA LEU A 333 17.93 7.87 11.71
C LEU A 333 17.53 8.90 10.65
N TRP A 334 16.38 8.73 10.00
CA TRP A 334 15.89 9.73 9.06
C TRP A 334 15.67 11.10 9.73
N ASN A 335 15.04 11.16 10.90
CA ASN A 335 14.89 12.42 11.64
C ASN A 335 16.25 13.02 12.02
N ALA A 336 17.20 12.19 12.48
CA ALA A 336 18.54 12.68 12.81
C ALA A 336 19.26 13.27 11.60
N VAL A 337 19.09 12.67 10.40
CA VAL A 337 19.60 13.23 9.13
C VAL A 337 18.87 14.53 8.79
N ALA A 338 17.53 14.55 8.90
CA ALA A 338 16.72 15.71 8.55
C ALA A 338 17.02 16.94 9.42
N PHE A 339 17.41 16.73 10.67
CA PHE A 339 17.82 17.75 11.63
C PHE A 339 19.34 18.04 11.63
N ASP A 340 20.09 17.52 10.65
CA ASP A 340 21.53 17.71 10.50
C ASP A 340 22.33 17.30 11.75
N CYS A 341 22.00 16.16 12.34
CA CYS A 341 22.66 15.65 13.55
C CYS A 341 23.66 14.51 13.27
N MET A 342 23.89 14.17 11.99
CA MET A 342 24.59 12.95 11.57
C MET A 342 25.90 13.29 10.83
N HIS A 343 26.95 13.61 11.59
CA HIS A 343 28.23 14.07 11.02
C HIS A 343 29.34 13.01 11.08
N SER A 344 29.14 11.94 11.84
CA SER A 344 30.11 10.87 12.05
C SER A 344 29.44 9.51 12.27
N ASP A 345 30.17 8.42 12.08
CA ASP A 345 29.72 7.07 12.44
C ASP A 345 29.36 6.96 13.94
N GLN A 346 29.94 7.82 14.78
CA GLN A 346 29.64 7.88 16.21
C GLN A 346 28.24 8.45 16.49
N ASP A 347 27.74 9.35 15.63
CA ASP A 347 26.36 9.82 15.70
C ASP A 347 25.36 8.71 15.34
N TYR A 348 25.65 7.94 14.28
CA TYR A 348 24.88 6.72 13.95
C TYR A 348 24.85 5.75 15.12
N ALA A 349 26.02 5.46 15.72
CA ALA A 349 26.10 4.58 16.87
C ALA A 349 25.31 5.13 18.08
N SER A 350 25.26 6.45 18.28
CA SER A 350 24.49 7.08 19.37
C SER A 350 22.98 6.95 19.18
N VAL A 351 22.47 7.15 17.95
CA VAL A 351 21.05 6.95 17.63
C VAL A 351 20.66 5.48 17.80
N VAL A 352 21.44 4.55 17.23
CA VAL A 352 21.19 3.10 17.38
C VAL A 352 21.21 2.69 18.86
N ARG A 353 22.17 3.19 19.65
CA ARG A 353 22.23 2.96 21.09
C ARG A 353 20.99 3.50 21.82
N ALA A 354 20.47 4.66 21.43
CA ALA A 354 19.28 5.25 22.03
C ALA A 354 18.05 4.36 21.83
N VAL A 355 17.81 3.94 20.58
CA VAL A 355 16.69 3.07 20.21
C VAL A 355 16.79 1.71 20.91
N ASP A 356 17.96 1.08 20.90
CA ASP A 356 18.15 -0.21 21.60
C ASP A 356 18.00 -0.08 23.13
N SER A 357 18.39 1.06 23.70
CA SER A 357 18.19 1.32 25.12
C SER A 357 16.71 1.49 25.47
N MET A 358 15.93 2.12 24.59
CA MET A 358 14.47 2.19 24.74
C MET A 358 13.82 0.83 24.57
N TYR A 359 14.25 0.03 23.59
CA TYR A 359 13.84 -1.37 23.45
C TYR A 359 14.09 -2.16 24.74
N ASN A 360 15.29 -2.04 25.32
CA ASN A 360 15.65 -2.72 26.56
C ASN A 360 14.78 -2.25 27.74
N LEU A 361 14.45 -0.96 27.81
CA LEU A 361 13.51 -0.43 28.80
C LEU A 361 12.11 -1.04 28.64
N VAL A 362 11.61 -1.14 27.40
CA VAL A 362 10.36 -1.84 27.10
C VAL A 362 10.43 -3.29 27.55
N ARG A 363 11.45 -4.05 27.14
CA ARG A 363 11.61 -5.48 27.51
C ARG A 363 11.75 -5.71 29.02
N SER A 364 12.37 -4.79 29.76
CA SER A 364 12.43 -4.90 31.23
C SER A 364 11.07 -4.73 31.92
N ASN A 365 10.11 -4.09 31.25
CA ASN A 365 8.79 -3.78 31.82
C ASN A 365 7.65 -4.59 31.18
N ASP A 366 7.83 -5.05 29.93
CA ASP A 366 6.83 -5.70 29.11
C ASP A 366 7.50 -6.74 28.18
N ALA A 367 7.28 -8.02 28.51
CA ALA A 367 7.82 -9.15 27.78
C ALA A 367 6.82 -9.76 26.77
N VAL A 368 5.61 -9.23 26.65
CA VAL A 368 4.52 -9.89 25.89
C VAL A 368 4.07 -9.13 24.66
N HIS A 369 4.23 -7.80 24.62
CA HIS A 369 3.83 -7.04 23.44
C HIS A 369 4.91 -7.04 22.35
N PRO A 370 4.51 -7.18 21.08
CA PRO A 370 5.37 -6.94 19.92
C PRO A 370 6.04 -5.56 19.94
N THR A 371 7.16 -5.46 19.23
CA THR A 371 7.90 -4.21 19.02
C THR A 371 8.10 -3.93 17.53
N THR A 372 8.23 -2.67 17.15
CA THR A 372 8.64 -2.25 15.79
C THR A 372 9.47 -0.96 15.88
N VAL A 373 10.11 -0.57 14.79
CA VAL A 373 10.68 0.76 14.58
C VAL A 373 10.18 1.28 13.25
N GLY A 374 9.44 2.39 13.27
CA GLY A 374 9.09 3.11 12.03
C GLY A 374 10.35 3.75 11.45
N GLU A 375 10.72 3.45 10.20
CA GLU A 375 11.87 4.06 9.52
C GLU A 375 11.56 4.16 8.03
N ALA A 376 11.95 5.27 7.38
CA ALA A 376 11.58 5.54 6.00
C ALA A 376 12.56 4.93 4.99
N GLN A 377 13.85 5.02 5.31
CA GLN A 377 14.90 4.81 4.32
C GLN A 377 15.34 3.35 4.29
N THR A 378 15.19 2.68 3.14
CA THR A 378 15.45 1.25 2.99
C THR A 378 16.83 0.83 3.53
N PRO A 379 17.94 1.53 3.23
CA PRO A 379 19.27 1.19 3.77
C PRO A 379 19.41 1.26 5.29
N LEU A 380 18.53 1.99 5.98
CA LEU A 380 18.56 2.19 7.42
C LEU A 380 17.73 1.13 8.17
N LEU A 381 16.89 0.38 7.48
CA LEU A 381 16.03 -0.65 8.08
C LEU A 381 16.83 -1.76 8.79
N LYS A 382 18.03 -2.05 8.29
CA LYS A 382 18.92 -3.08 8.82
C LYS A 382 19.29 -2.94 10.29
N TYR A 383 19.25 -1.72 10.85
CA TYR A 383 19.59 -1.49 12.27
C TYR A 383 18.51 -1.99 13.23
N TRP A 384 17.27 -2.17 12.75
CA TRP A 384 16.11 -2.42 13.61
C TRP A 384 15.62 -3.87 13.61
N LYS A 385 16.19 -4.71 12.74
CA LYS A 385 15.76 -6.09 12.54
C LYS A 385 15.78 -6.93 13.84
N ASP A 386 16.78 -6.71 14.69
CA ASP A 386 17.03 -7.54 15.88
C ASP A 386 16.16 -7.12 17.08
N ILE A 387 15.44 -5.99 16.96
CA ILE A 387 14.53 -5.44 17.99
C ILE A 387 13.07 -5.36 17.53
N SER A 388 12.77 -5.75 16.29
CA SER A 388 11.42 -5.67 15.70
C SER A 388 10.76 -7.04 15.61
N SER A 389 9.52 -7.14 16.08
CA SER A 389 8.62 -8.29 15.93
C SER A 389 7.98 -8.35 14.54
N PHE A 390 7.77 -7.18 13.95
CA PHE A 390 7.31 -6.96 12.58
C PHE A 390 7.95 -5.67 12.06
N ALA A 391 8.08 -5.53 10.74
CA ALA A 391 8.59 -4.34 10.09
C ALA A 391 7.44 -3.37 9.81
N SER A 392 7.64 -2.08 10.10
CA SER A 392 6.73 -0.99 9.76
C SER A 392 7.41 0.17 9.01
N PRO A 393 8.10 -0.06 7.88
CA PRO A 393 8.77 1.01 7.14
C PRO A 393 7.77 2.03 6.59
N HIS A 394 8.22 3.28 6.49
CA HIS A 394 7.44 4.38 5.90
C HIS A 394 7.75 4.49 4.42
N LEU A 395 6.73 4.73 3.59
CA LEU A 395 6.87 4.76 2.14
C LEU A 395 6.08 5.91 1.54
N TYR A 396 6.79 6.98 1.23
CA TYR A 396 6.26 8.15 0.53
C TYR A 396 6.80 8.18 -0.90
N ILE A 397 5.91 8.12 -1.89
CA ILE A 397 6.27 8.12 -3.31
C ILE A 397 5.94 9.49 -3.89
N GLY A 398 6.93 10.17 -4.46
CA GLY A 398 6.76 11.48 -5.08
C GLY A 398 5.86 11.43 -6.32
N ALA A 399 4.67 12.03 -6.22
CA ALA A 399 3.75 12.28 -7.31
C ALA A 399 2.97 13.57 -7.03
N SER A 400 2.56 14.32 -8.06
CA SER A 400 1.77 15.54 -7.90
C SER A 400 0.79 15.78 -9.06
N SER A 401 -0.34 16.41 -8.77
CA SER A 401 -1.37 16.82 -9.74
C SER A 401 -0.83 17.76 -10.82
N ARG A 402 0.27 18.48 -10.54
CA ARG A 402 0.98 19.32 -11.52
C ARG A 402 1.58 18.52 -12.68
N ASP A 403 1.86 17.24 -12.44
CA ASP A 403 2.22 16.27 -13.47
C ASP A 403 1.37 15.01 -13.25
N SER A 404 0.19 14.97 -13.84
CA SER A 404 -0.73 13.84 -13.70
C SER A 404 -0.15 12.50 -14.19
N THR A 405 0.94 12.52 -14.97
CA THR A 405 1.64 11.30 -15.40
C THR A 405 2.56 10.74 -14.31
N SER A 406 3.08 11.59 -13.40
CA SER A 406 3.88 11.19 -12.23
C SER A 406 3.16 10.19 -11.33
N LEU A 407 1.84 10.16 -11.42
CA LEU A 407 0.97 9.28 -10.68
C LEU A 407 1.25 7.79 -11.01
N GLN A 408 1.86 7.49 -12.17
CA GLN A 408 2.35 6.15 -12.52
C GLN A 408 3.55 5.69 -11.68
N GLN A 409 4.31 6.62 -11.10
CA GLN A 409 5.46 6.33 -10.22
C GLN A 409 5.08 5.42 -9.06
N VAL A 410 3.87 5.56 -8.53
CA VAL A 410 3.34 4.69 -7.47
C VAL A 410 3.46 3.21 -7.85
N ASN A 411 3.07 2.87 -9.08
CA ASN A 411 3.14 1.48 -9.56
C ASN A 411 4.58 1.02 -9.81
N PHE A 412 5.48 1.92 -10.22
CA PHE A 412 6.87 1.58 -10.59
C PHE A 412 7.78 1.41 -9.36
N VAL A 413 7.61 2.29 -8.38
CA VAL A 413 8.49 2.41 -7.21
C VAL A 413 8.06 1.46 -6.11
N GLN A 414 6.76 1.38 -5.83
CA GLN A 414 6.28 0.68 -4.63
C GLN A 414 6.68 -0.79 -4.62
N ALA A 415 6.50 -1.51 -5.74
CA ALA A 415 6.84 -2.92 -5.81
C ALA A 415 8.36 -3.17 -5.65
N ALA A 416 9.20 -2.26 -6.15
CA ALA A 416 10.65 -2.34 -5.95
C ALA A 416 11.01 -2.08 -4.48
N ALA A 417 10.45 -1.01 -3.89
CA ALA A 417 10.67 -0.68 -2.48
C ALA A 417 10.27 -1.83 -1.55
N LEU A 418 9.11 -2.44 -1.74
CA LEU A 418 8.65 -3.58 -0.93
C LEU A 418 9.58 -4.80 -1.02
N ARG A 419 10.17 -5.06 -2.20
CA ARG A 419 11.16 -6.13 -2.37
C ARG A 419 12.43 -5.82 -1.60
N GLU A 420 12.96 -4.59 -1.72
CA GLU A 420 14.19 -4.20 -1.03
C GLU A 420 13.98 -4.15 0.49
N MET A 421 12.84 -3.65 0.98
CA MET A 421 12.47 -3.73 2.39
C MET A 421 12.43 -5.18 2.90
N SER A 422 11.85 -6.10 2.13
CA SER A 422 11.83 -7.52 2.48
C SER A 422 13.22 -8.17 2.45
N ARG A 423 14.14 -7.68 1.60
CA ARG A 423 15.54 -8.12 1.59
C ARG A 423 16.29 -7.64 2.83
N GLU A 424 16.15 -6.36 3.18
CA GLU A 424 16.86 -5.74 4.32
C GLU A 424 16.40 -6.33 5.67
N TYR A 425 15.09 -6.50 5.88
CA TYR A 425 14.56 -7.14 7.09
C TYR A 425 14.67 -8.68 7.09
N GLY A 426 14.75 -9.29 5.90
CA GLY A 426 14.64 -10.73 5.70
C GLY A 426 13.20 -11.18 5.45
N SER A 427 13.03 -12.18 4.56
CA SER A 427 11.74 -12.58 4.01
C SER A 427 10.74 -13.19 5.02
N ALA A 428 11.20 -13.56 6.21
CA ALA A 428 10.35 -14.11 7.27
C ALA A 428 9.71 -13.04 8.16
N MET A 429 10.23 -11.80 8.14
CA MET A 429 9.71 -10.70 8.94
C MET A 429 8.33 -10.27 8.41
N PRO A 430 7.26 -10.31 9.23
CA PRO A 430 5.97 -9.73 8.86
C PRO A 430 6.15 -8.24 8.56
N LEU A 431 5.55 -7.76 7.48
CA LEU A 431 5.77 -6.39 7.00
C LEU A 431 4.43 -5.69 6.75
N VAL A 432 4.29 -4.50 7.33
CA VAL A 432 3.23 -3.54 7.02
C VAL A 432 3.87 -2.23 6.59
N ILE A 433 3.21 -1.45 5.74
CA ILE A 433 3.65 -0.07 5.53
C ILE A 433 3.19 0.77 6.72
N GLY A 434 4.16 1.31 7.47
CA GLY A 434 3.91 2.04 8.72
C GLY A 434 3.35 3.44 8.51
N GLU A 435 3.70 4.06 7.39
CA GLU A 435 3.15 5.33 6.94
C GLU A 435 3.18 5.41 5.41
N PHE A 436 2.11 5.95 4.84
CA PHE A 436 2.05 6.40 3.45
C PHE A 436 0.96 7.46 3.32
N GLY A 437 1.09 8.34 2.34
CA GLY A 437 0.08 9.35 2.06
C GLY A 437 0.53 10.28 0.93
N SER A 438 -0.36 11.19 0.57
CA SER A 438 -0.10 12.26 -0.39
C SER A 438 -0.60 13.57 0.21
N ALA A 439 0.21 14.61 0.12
CA ALA A 439 -0.13 15.96 0.55
C ALA A 439 -0.45 16.90 -0.63
N ASP A 440 -0.84 16.33 -1.77
CA ASP A 440 -1.25 17.12 -2.92
C ASP A 440 -2.53 17.90 -2.58
N PRO A 441 -2.67 19.18 -2.99
CA PRO A 441 -3.87 19.96 -2.73
C PRO A 441 -5.11 19.47 -3.48
N ASP A 442 -4.97 18.61 -4.49
CA ASP A 442 -6.10 18.02 -5.22
C ASP A 442 -6.55 16.69 -4.58
N ASP A 443 -7.73 16.71 -3.95
CA ASP A 443 -8.32 15.55 -3.31
C ASP A 443 -8.64 14.39 -4.27
N GLN A 444 -8.97 14.67 -5.54
CA GLN A 444 -9.20 13.64 -6.55
C GLN A 444 -7.89 12.97 -6.96
N PHE A 445 -6.82 13.76 -7.06
CA PHE A 445 -5.48 13.24 -7.25
C PHE A 445 -5.06 12.35 -6.08
N ASN A 446 -5.31 12.79 -4.84
CA ASN A 446 -5.05 11.99 -3.65
C ASN A 446 -5.83 10.67 -3.65
N GLN A 447 -7.11 10.67 -4.03
CA GLN A 447 -7.88 9.43 -4.18
C GLN A 447 -7.20 8.48 -5.20
N ALA A 448 -6.78 8.98 -6.35
CA ALA A 448 -6.12 8.16 -7.38
C ALA A 448 -4.73 7.65 -6.91
N PHE A 449 -4.00 8.44 -6.13
CA PHE A 449 -2.75 8.01 -5.48
C PHE A 449 -3.02 6.84 -4.52
N TYR A 450 -3.98 7.00 -3.61
CA TYR A 450 -4.36 5.96 -2.65
C TYR A 450 -4.86 4.70 -3.35
N GLU A 451 -5.60 4.83 -4.45
CA GLU A 451 -6.07 3.69 -5.23
C GLU A 451 -4.91 2.83 -5.74
N ARG A 452 -3.90 3.45 -6.35
CA ARG A 452 -2.72 2.74 -6.86
C ARG A 452 -1.89 2.15 -5.74
N PHE A 453 -1.68 2.91 -4.67
CA PHE A 453 -0.88 2.46 -3.54
C PHE A 453 -1.52 1.25 -2.86
N LEU A 454 -2.81 1.31 -2.56
CA LEU A 454 -3.56 0.21 -1.94
C LEU A 454 -3.70 -1.00 -2.89
N ASN A 455 -3.76 -0.79 -4.20
CA ASN A 455 -3.69 -1.89 -5.17
C ASN A 455 -2.35 -2.62 -5.09
N GLY A 456 -1.23 -1.90 -5.06
CA GLY A 456 0.09 -2.53 -4.92
C GLY A 456 0.25 -3.28 -3.60
N LEU A 457 -0.31 -2.77 -2.50
CA LEU A 457 -0.34 -3.49 -1.21
C LEU A 457 -1.23 -4.73 -1.24
N THR A 458 -2.35 -4.69 -1.97
CA THR A 458 -3.19 -5.88 -2.20
C THR A 458 -2.44 -6.95 -3.00
N VAL A 459 -1.68 -6.55 -4.03
CA VAL A 459 -0.85 -7.46 -4.83
C VAL A 459 0.29 -8.08 -4.00
N ALA A 460 0.91 -7.28 -3.13
CA ALA A 460 2.01 -7.74 -2.27
C ALA A 460 1.54 -8.45 -0.99
N ASP A 461 0.23 -8.48 -0.74
CA ASP A 461 -0.40 -8.91 0.52
C ASP A 461 0.28 -8.29 1.76
N ARG A 462 0.22 -6.96 1.83
CA ARG A 462 0.81 -6.16 2.92
C ARG A 462 -0.25 -5.29 3.57
N GLY A 463 -0.29 -5.32 4.90
CA GLY A 463 -1.05 -4.38 5.71
C GLY A 463 -0.50 -2.96 5.63
N PHE A 464 -1.27 -2.00 6.14
CA PHE A 464 -0.90 -0.59 6.06
C PHE A 464 -1.36 0.23 7.26
N MET A 465 -0.71 1.38 7.43
CA MET A 465 -1.16 2.49 8.24
C MET A 465 -1.04 3.78 7.41
N LEU A 466 -2.17 4.42 7.13
CA LEU A 466 -2.19 5.67 6.37
C LEU A 466 -1.72 6.85 7.23
N TRP A 467 -1.11 7.85 6.59
CA TRP A 467 -0.81 9.15 7.17
C TRP A 467 -1.72 10.18 6.47
N SER A 468 -2.72 10.75 7.16
CA SER A 468 -3.11 10.53 8.57
C SER A 468 -4.62 10.51 8.80
N LEU A 469 -5.06 10.17 10.02
CA LEU A 469 -6.46 10.26 10.46
C LEU A 469 -6.56 11.29 11.59
N SER A 470 -6.85 12.54 11.23
CA SER A 470 -6.86 13.64 12.19
C SER A 470 -7.80 14.79 11.79
N PRO A 471 -8.64 15.30 12.71
CA PRO A 471 -9.41 16.52 12.49
C PRO A 471 -8.56 17.79 12.66
N SER A 472 -7.30 17.69 13.09
CA SER A 472 -6.46 18.86 13.31
C SER A 472 -6.28 19.67 12.01
N PRO A 473 -6.40 21.02 12.06
CA PRO A 473 -6.02 21.89 10.96
C PRO A 473 -4.57 21.69 10.51
N ASN A 474 -3.68 21.33 11.44
CA ASN A 474 -2.25 21.15 11.17
C ASN A 474 -1.96 19.88 10.36
N GLN A 475 -2.92 18.95 10.28
CA GLN A 475 -2.78 17.69 9.55
C GLN A 475 -3.42 17.70 8.16
N GLN A 476 -4.04 18.80 7.73
CA GLN A 476 -4.95 18.79 6.58
C GLN A 476 -4.28 18.52 5.24
N GLY A 477 -2.95 18.68 5.13
CA GLY A 477 -2.21 18.22 3.96
C GLY A 477 -2.36 16.72 3.73
N PHE A 478 -2.25 15.90 4.77
CA PHE A 478 -2.25 14.44 4.67
C PHE A 478 -3.52 13.77 5.20
N SER A 479 -4.27 14.44 6.07
CA SER A 479 -5.40 13.82 6.73
C SER A 479 -6.48 13.43 5.73
N VAL A 480 -6.98 12.19 5.84
CA VAL A 480 -8.08 11.67 5.02
C VAL A 480 -9.46 12.10 5.52
N ILE A 481 -9.50 12.90 6.60
CA ILE A 481 -10.71 13.55 7.10
C ILE A 481 -10.52 15.07 7.17
N THR A 482 -11.64 15.77 7.04
CA THR A 482 -11.72 17.22 7.25
C THR A 482 -11.77 17.57 8.76
N PRO A 483 -11.61 18.84 9.14
CA PRO A 483 -11.71 19.25 10.54
C PRO A 483 -13.07 19.00 11.20
N ASP A 484 -14.15 18.97 10.42
CA ASP A 484 -15.50 18.58 10.86
C ASP A 484 -15.73 17.06 10.84
N GLY A 485 -14.70 16.27 10.52
CA GLY A 485 -14.73 14.82 10.61
C GLY A 485 -15.36 14.10 9.40
N LEU A 486 -15.57 14.80 8.28
CA LEU A 486 -16.05 14.20 7.04
C LEU A 486 -14.91 13.50 6.32
N LEU A 487 -15.19 12.34 5.71
CA LEU A 487 -14.23 11.63 4.86
C LEU A 487 -13.95 12.44 3.59
N LYS A 488 -12.67 12.73 3.35
CA LYS A 488 -12.18 13.18 2.03
C LYS A 488 -12.23 12.03 1.02
N PRO A 489 -12.12 12.30 -0.30
CA PRO A 489 -12.16 11.26 -1.33
C PRO A 489 -11.23 10.05 -1.09
N ALA A 490 -10.01 10.27 -0.60
CA ALA A 490 -9.12 9.18 -0.19
C ALA A 490 -9.67 8.34 0.99
N GLY A 491 -10.27 8.97 2.00
CA GLY A 491 -10.91 8.30 3.13
C GLY A 491 -12.15 7.50 2.71
N GLN A 492 -12.96 8.05 1.81
CA GLN A 492 -14.12 7.38 1.20
C GLN A 492 -13.69 6.13 0.43
N LEU A 493 -12.58 6.21 -0.31
CA LEU A 493 -11.99 5.06 -1.00
C LEU A 493 -11.55 3.97 -0.02
N VAL A 494 -10.86 4.33 1.07
CA VAL A 494 -10.44 3.35 2.09
C VAL A 494 -11.66 2.67 2.73
N GLN A 495 -12.71 3.44 3.07
CA GLN A 495 -13.98 2.90 3.56
C GLN A 495 -14.62 1.95 2.55
N ARG A 496 -14.74 2.36 1.28
CA ARG A 496 -15.34 1.54 0.22
C ARG A 496 -14.60 0.22 0.01
N ARG A 497 -13.27 0.25 0.12
CA ARG A 497 -12.40 -0.95 0.04
C ARG A 497 -12.62 -1.97 1.16
N LEU A 498 -13.39 -1.66 2.20
CA LEU A 498 -13.85 -2.64 3.18
C LEU A 498 -14.72 -3.73 2.53
N TRP A 499 -15.45 -3.38 1.46
CA TRP A 499 -16.39 -4.27 0.78
C TRP A 499 -15.75 -5.14 -0.31
N TYR A 500 -14.52 -4.84 -0.72
CA TYR A 500 -13.88 -5.53 -1.85
C TYR A 500 -13.80 -7.06 -1.67
N PRO A 501 -13.44 -7.60 -0.49
CA PRO A 501 -13.41 -9.05 -0.30
C PRO A 501 -14.78 -9.73 -0.50
N VAL A 502 -15.85 -9.15 0.06
CA VAL A 502 -17.20 -9.73 -0.05
C VAL A 502 -17.77 -9.56 -1.45
N VAL A 503 -17.45 -8.47 -2.14
CA VAL A 503 -17.80 -8.30 -3.56
C VAL A 503 -17.08 -9.32 -4.44
N GLN A 504 -15.78 -9.57 -4.22
CA GLN A 504 -15.08 -10.63 -4.94
C GLN A 504 -15.72 -12.00 -4.68
N GLN A 505 -16.08 -12.31 -3.43
CA GLN A 505 -16.81 -13.55 -3.13
C GLN A 505 -18.12 -13.67 -3.91
N LEU A 506 -18.90 -12.58 -4.03
CA LEU A 506 -20.13 -12.56 -4.84
C LEU A 506 -19.84 -12.77 -6.34
N TYR A 507 -18.87 -12.07 -6.91
CA TYR A 507 -18.50 -12.25 -8.33
C TYR A 507 -18.05 -13.69 -8.60
N LEU A 508 -17.19 -14.24 -7.76
CA LEU A 508 -16.72 -15.62 -7.89
C LEU A 508 -17.84 -16.64 -7.76
N ALA A 509 -18.81 -16.36 -6.89
CA ALA A 509 -19.95 -17.22 -6.66
C ALA A 509 -20.95 -17.20 -7.82
N TYR A 510 -21.30 -16.01 -8.33
CA TYR A 510 -22.36 -15.88 -9.34
C TYR A 510 -21.85 -15.93 -10.78
N VAL A 511 -20.68 -15.36 -11.09
CA VAL A 511 -20.19 -15.25 -12.47
C VAL A 511 -18.89 -16.01 -12.74
N GLY A 512 -18.21 -16.45 -11.67
CA GLY A 512 -17.12 -17.42 -11.71
C GLY A 512 -15.76 -16.88 -12.17
N PHE A 513 -15.58 -15.57 -12.17
CA PHE A 513 -14.30 -14.91 -12.48
C PHE A 513 -14.14 -13.63 -11.63
N PRO A 514 -12.92 -13.09 -11.47
CA PRO A 514 -12.67 -11.88 -10.71
C PRO A 514 -13.46 -10.67 -11.26
N ALA A 515 -13.95 -9.80 -10.40
CA ALA A 515 -14.51 -8.53 -10.84
C ALA A 515 -13.44 -7.71 -11.60
N ASP A 516 -13.81 -7.00 -12.66
CA ASP A 516 -12.93 -5.94 -13.19
C ASP A 516 -12.88 -4.77 -12.18
N PRO A 517 -11.89 -3.86 -12.28
CA PRO A 517 -11.75 -2.77 -11.31
C PRO A 517 -12.99 -1.87 -11.20
N GLY A 518 -13.66 -1.61 -12.33
CA GLY A 518 -14.87 -0.78 -12.35
C GLY A 518 -16.07 -1.50 -11.74
N GLY A 519 -16.27 -2.77 -12.09
CA GLY A 519 -17.32 -3.62 -11.50
C GLY A 519 -17.14 -3.83 -10.00
N LEU A 520 -15.89 -3.99 -9.53
CA LEU A 520 -15.55 -4.12 -8.12
C LEU A 520 -15.87 -2.82 -7.36
N ASP A 521 -15.40 -1.68 -7.86
CA ASP A 521 -15.57 -0.39 -7.20
C ASP A 521 -17.04 0.04 -7.18
N GLY A 522 -17.76 -0.15 -8.29
CA GLY A 522 -19.18 0.18 -8.41
C GLY A 522 -20.05 -0.61 -7.44
N PHE A 523 -19.88 -1.94 -7.37
CA PHE A 523 -20.65 -2.78 -6.45
C PHE A 523 -20.31 -2.44 -4.99
N ALA A 524 -19.03 -2.24 -4.67
CA ALA A 524 -18.58 -1.83 -3.34
C ALA A 524 -19.14 -0.45 -2.94
N GLY A 525 -19.26 0.48 -3.90
CA GLY A 525 -19.89 1.79 -3.69
C GLY A 525 -21.35 1.65 -3.29
N GLN A 526 -22.12 0.85 -4.02
CA GLN A 526 -23.53 0.58 -3.68
C GLN A 526 -23.71 -0.05 -2.29
N LEU A 527 -22.81 -0.97 -1.88
CA LEU A 527 -22.83 -1.53 -0.53
C LEU A 527 -22.44 -0.50 0.54
N THR A 528 -21.54 0.42 0.22
CA THR A 528 -21.15 1.52 1.11
C THR A 528 -22.32 2.47 1.35
N ASP A 529 -23.02 2.86 0.28
CA ASP A 529 -24.20 3.72 0.35
C ASP A 529 -25.33 3.05 1.14
N LEU A 530 -25.59 1.76 0.88
CA LEU A 530 -26.56 0.98 1.64
C LEU A 530 -26.21 0.91 3.13
N ALA A 531 -24.94 0.66 3.47
CA ALA A 531 -24.50 0.60 4.85
C ALA A 531 -24.61 1.97 5.56
N ALA A 532 -24.39 3.07 4.84
CA ALA A 532 -24.60 4.42 5.36
C ALA A 532 -26.10 4.71 5.61
N ASP A 533 -26.97 4.36 4.65
CA ASP A 533 -28.43 4.47 4.81
C ASP A 533 -28.93 3.65 6.02
N MET A 534 -28.53 2.37 6.10
CA MET A 534 -28.87 1.51 7.22
C MET A 534 -28.40 2.09 8.56
N ARG A 535 -27.17 2.65 8.61
CA ARG A 535 -26.64 3.31 9.82
C ARG A 535 -27.47 4.52 10.21
N SER A 536 -27.94 5.32 9.26
CA SER A 536 -28.83 6.46 9.55
C SER A 536 -30.17 6.02 10.19
N ARG A 537 -30.58 4.77 9.93
CA ARG A 537 -31.76 4.12 10.53
C ARG A 537 -31.45 3.35 11.82
N GLY A 538 -30.23 3.43 12.35
CA GLY A 538 -29.79 2.71 13.55
C GLY A 538 -29.48 1.22 13.32
N LEU A 539 -29.33 0.80 12.08
CA LEU A 539 -28.97 -0.58 11.70
C LEU A 539 -27.49 -0.67 11.31
N VAL A 540 -26.91 -1.86 11.37
CA VAL A 540 -25.50 -2.09 10.99
C VAL A 540 -25.42 -3.21 9.97
N LEU A 541 -24.94 -2.88 8.77
CA LEU A 541 -24.58 -3.87 7.76
C LEU A 541 -23.10 -4.22 7.89
N GLN A 542 -22.82 -5.48 8.25
CA GLN A 542 -21.45 -5.98 8.31
C GLN A 542 -20.94 -6.38 6.91
N PRO A 543 -19.65 -6.20 6.59
CA PRO A 543 -19.07 -6.56 5.29
C PRO A 543 -18.82 -8.08 5.16
N THR A 544 -19.88 -8.87 5.34
CA THR A 544 -19.84 -10.34 5.33
C THR A 544 -21.01 -10.89 4.54
N LEU A 545 -20.84 -12.04 3.87
CA LEU A 545 -21.93 -12.67 3.13
C LEU A 545 -23.11 -13.05 4.02
N ALA A 546 -22.87 -13.45 5.27
CA ALA A 546 -23.94 -13.77 6.22
C ALA A 546 -24.79 -12.54 6.58
N ALA A 547 -24.21 -11.35 6.60
CA ALA A 547 -24.97 -10.12 6.79
C ALA A 547 -25.74 -9.73 5.51
N LEU A 548 -25.13 -9.89 4.34
CA LEU A 548 -25.81 -9.64 3.06
C LEU A 548 -26.98 -10.61 2.84
N ASP A 549 -26.81 -11.90 3.14
CA ASP A 549 -27.88 -12.89 3.02
C ASP A 549 -29.08 -12.54 3.91
N ARG A 550 -28.84 -12.12 5.16
CA ARG A 550 -29.91 -11.67 6.07
C ARG A 550 -30.60 -10.40 5.60
N ALA A 551 -29.86 -9.48 4.98
CA ALA A 551 -30.40 -8.22 4.48
C ALA A 551 -31.12 -8.36 3.14
N TYR A 552 -30.92 -9.46 2.40
CA TYR A 552 -31.47 -9.65 1.05
C TYR A 552 -33.00 -9.48 1.00
N ASP A 553 -33.75 -10.02 1.98
CA ASP A 553 -35.22 -9.93 1.98
C ASP A 553 -35.72 -8.55 2.43
N THR A 554 -34.92 -7.81 3.19
CA THR A 554 -35.34 -6.55 3.85
C THR A 554 -34.86 -5.30 3.15
N GLU A 555 -33.82 -5.40 2.32
CA GLU A 555 -33.16 -4.26 1.67
C GLU A 555 -33.26 -4.39 0.13
N PRO A 556 -34.24 -3.70 -0.50
CA PRO A 556 -34.50 -3.81 -1.94
C PRO A 556 -33.28 -3.47 -2.82
N ALA A 557 -32.44 -2.53 -2.38
CA ALA A 557 -31.21 -2.17 -3.10
C ALA A 557 -30.24 -3.36 -3.16
N LEU A 558 -30.04 -4.08 -2.05
CA LEU A 558 -29.20 -5.27 -2.01
C LEU A 558 -29.78 -6.39 -2.87
N ARG A 559 -31.09 -6.61 -2.78
CA ARG A 559 -31.79 -7.59 -3.62
C ARG A 559 -31.55 -7.33 -5.10
N GLN A 560 -31.73 -6.08 -5.54
CA GLN A 560 -31.50 -5.70 -6.94
C GLN A 560 -30.06 -6.00 -7.39
N MET A 561 -29.07 -5.73 -6.53
CA MET A 561 -27.65 -6.01 -6.84
C MET A 561 -27.39 -7.51 -7.01
N VAL A 562 -27.89 -8.34 -6.10
CA VAL A 562 -27.73 -9.80 -6.14
C VAL A 562 -28.51 -10.42 -7.31
N ASP A 563 -29.76 -9.99 -7.53
CA ASP A 563 -30.59 -10.44 -8.64
C ASP A 563 -29.98 -10.04 -9.99
N GLY A 564 -29.30 -8.90 -10.08
CA GLY A 564 -28.56 -8.49 -11.27
C GLY A 564 -27.44 -9.46 -11.65
N LEU A 565 -26.69 -9.98 -10.67
CA LEU A 565 -25.68 -11.01 -10.90
C LEU A 565 -26.32 -12.32 -11.40
N TYR A 566 -27.40 -12.75 -10.78
CA TYR A 566 -28.18 -13.93 -11.18
C TYR A 566 -28.74 -13.81 -12.61
N GLN A 567 -29.18 -12.62 -13.01
CA GLN A 567 -29.74 -12.36 -14.34
C GLN A 567 -28.67 -12.18 -15.43
N SER A 568 -27.38 -12.20 -15.08
CA SER A 568 -26.30 -11.96 -16.03
C SER A 568 -26.13 -13.11 -17.04
N GLY A 569 -25.55 -12.80 -18.20
CA GLY A 569 -25.18 -13.83 -19.19
C GLY A 569 -24.13 -14.81 -18.64
N ALA A 570 -23.18 -14.31 -17.85
CA ALA A 570 -22.14 -15.11 -17.23
C ALA A 570 -22.70 -16.16 -16.25
N PHE A 571 -23.69 -15.79 -15.44
CA PHE A 571 -24.36 -16.72 -14.53
C PHE A 571 -25.04 -17.87 -15.28
N ARG A 572 -25.77 -17.57 -16.37
CA ARG A 572 -26.46 -18.58 -17.20
C ARG A 572 -25.51 -19.56 -17.91
N GLN A 573 -24.24 -19.21 -18.07
CA GLN A 573 -23.23 -20.12 -18.60
C GLN A 573 -22.70 -21.12 -17.57
N LEU A 574 -22.82 -20.80 -16.27
CA LEU A 574 -22.31 -21.63 -15.18
C LEU A 574 -23.39 -22.52 -14.59
N TYR A 575 -24.61 -22.00 -14.51
CA TYR A 575 -25.66 -22.59 -13.68
C TYR A 575 -26.90 -22.96 -14.47
N THR A 576 -27.55 -24.05 -14.05
CA THR A 576 -28.87 -24.47 -14.54
C THR A 576 -29.92 -24.45 -13.41
N PRO A 577 -30.43 -23.27 -12.98
CA PRO A 577 -31.29 -23.15 -11.80
C PRO A 577 -32.59 -23.94 -11.85
N ASP A 578 -33.07 -24.27 -13.05
CA ASP A 578 -34.29 -25.07 -13.24
C ASP A 578 -34.09 -26.56 -12.94
N ARG A 579 -32.84 -27.02 -12.85
CA ARG A 579 -32.48 -28.36 -12.40
C ARG A 579 -31.88 -28.26 -11.01
N VAL A 580 -32.72 -28.14 -9.99
CA VAL A 580 -32.30 -27.74 -8.62
C VAL A 580 -31.16 -28.59 -8.04
N ASN A 581 -31.20 -29.93 -8.15
CA ASN A 581 -30.11 -30.76 -7.65
C ASN A 581 -28.78 -30.51 -8.40
N GLU A 582 -28.86 -30.30 -9.71
CA GLU A 582 -27.67 -29.97 -10.52
C GLU A 582 -27.15 -28.57 -10.19
N TYR A 583 -28.06 -27.61 -9.99
CA TYR A 583 -27.73 -26.26 -9.57
C TYR A 583 -26.98 -26.23 -8.24
N VAL A 584 -27.45 -26.97 -7.23
CA VAL A 584 -26.74 -27.08 -5.94
C VAL A 584 -25.35 -27.69 -6.11
N ARG A 585 -25.20 -28.75 -6.92
CA ARG A 585 -23.88 -29.35 -7.20
C ARG A 585 -22.93 -28.38 -7.89
N GLN A 586 -23.42 -27.61 -8.86
CA GLN A 586 -22.63 -26.59 -9.55
C GLN A 586 -22.17 -25.50 -8.58
N ILE A 587 -23.01 -25.07 -7.64
CA ILE A 587 -22.65 -24.09 -6.60
C ILE A 587 -21.52 -24.64 -5.72
N TYR A 588 -21.63 -25.88 -5.24
CA TYR A 588 -20.59 -26.51 -4.43
C TYR A 588 -19.26 -26.65 -5.18
N ALA A 589 -19.31 -27.09 -6.44
CA ALA A 589 -18.13 -27.21 -7.28
C ALA A 589 -17.45 -25.85 -7.49
N GLN A 590 -18.24 -24.82 -7.82
CA GLN A 590 -17.73 -23.47 -8.09
C GLN A 590 -17.13 -22.81 -6.85
N LEU A 591 -17.78 -22.96 -5.68
CA LEU A 591 -17.34 -22.31 -4.45
C LEU A 591 -16.22 -23.08 -3.76
N PHE A 592 -16.40 -24.38 -3.55
CA PHE A 592 -15.64 -25.17 -2.59
C PHE A 592 -14.71 -26.21 -3.23
N HIS A 593 -14.71 -26.34 -4.56
CA HIS A 593 -13.94 -27.38 -5.28
C HIS A 593 -14.26 -28.81 -4.83
N ARG A 594 -15.52 -29.07 -4.46
CA ARG A 594 -16.00 -30.39 -4.07
C ARG A 594 -17.45 -30.58 -4.45
N GLU A 595 -17.92 -31.82 -4.39
CA GLU A 595 -19.34 -32.10 -4.45
C GLU A 595 -20.02 -31.83 -3.10
N ALA A 596 -21.32 -31.53 -3.16
CA ALA A 596 -22.18 -31.55 -1.99
C ALA A 596 -22.30 -32.99 -1.48
N ASP A 597 -22.18 -33.17 -0.16
CA ASP A 597 -22.58 -34.42 0.48
C ASP A 597 -24.09 -34.64 0.34
N ALA A 598 -24.56 -35.87 0.56
CA ALA A 598 -25.95 -36.23 0.33
C ALA A 598 -26.94 -35.40 1.18
N ASP A 599 -26.57 -35.10 2.42
CA ASP A 599 -27.41 -34.34 3.35
C ASP A 599 -27.45 -32.86 2.97
N GLY A 600 -26.29 -32.27 2.65
CA GLY A 600 -26.19 -30.90 2.15
C GLY A 600 -26.96 -30.70 0.84
N LEU A 601 -26.80 -31.62 -0.13
CA LEU A 601 -27.54 -31.58 -1.39
C LEU A 601 -29.05 -31.60 -1.16
N LYS A 602 -29.52 -32.52 -0.32
CA LYS A 602 -30.94 -32.64 0.04
C LYS A 602 -31.44 -31.37 0.73
N TYR A 603 -30.71 -30.87 1.72
CA TYR A 603 -31.08 -29.69 2.49
C TYR A 603 -31.30 -28.48 1.56
N TRP A 604 -30.33 -28.16 0.70
CA TRP A 604 -30.45 -27.00 -0.18
C TRP A 604 -31.52 -27.19 -1.25
N ALA A 605 -31.62 -28.39 -1.84
CA ALA A 605 -32.63 -28.66 -2.85
C ALA A 605 -34.05 -28.57 -2.29
N ASP A 606 -34.29 -29.08 -1.08
CA ASP A 606 -35.59 -28.99 -0.43
C ASP A 606 -35.94 -27.53 -0.10
N ASN A 607 -34.97 -26.74 0.38
CA ASN A 607 -35.21 -25.33 0.69
C ASN A 607 -35.58 -24.52 -0.57
N ILE A 608 -34.94 -24.80 -1.71
CA ILE A 608 -35.24 -24.14 -2.99
C ILE A 608 -36.60 -24.59 -3.54
N ASN A 609 -36.93 -25.88 -3.46
CA ASN A 609 -38.17 -26.40 -4.04
C ASN A 609 -39.41 -26.14 -3.19
N TYR A 610 -39.27 -26.17 -1.86
CA TYR A 610 -40.42 -26.31 -0.94
C TYR A 610 -40.45 -25.27 0.18
N SER A 611 -39.30 -24.68 0.57
CA SER A 611 -39.23 -23.77 1.73
C SER A 611 -39.06 -22.30 1.37
N GLY A 612 -39.16 -21.94 0.09
CA GLY A 612 -39.18 -20.55 -0.36
C GLY A 612 -37.81 -19.88 -0.52
N LEU A 613 -36.70 -20.63 -0.48
CA LEU A 613 -35.39 -20.09 -0.83
C LEU A 613 -35.35 -19.76 -2.33
N GLU A 614 -35.32 -18.47 -2.66
CA GLU A 614 -35.27 -18.02 -4.05
C GLU A 614 -34.02 -18.55 -4.76
N LYS A 615 -34.17 -18.98 -6.02
CA LYS A 615 -33.04 -19.46 -6.85
C LYS A 615 -31.93 -18.42 -6.99
N SER A 616 -32.29 -17.13 -7.05
CA SER A 616 -31.32 -16.03 -7.11
C SER A 616 -30.55 -15.87 -5.82
N ARG A 617 -31.20 -16.00 -4.65
CA ARG A 617 -30.54 -15.96 -3.34
C ARG A 617 -29.73 -17.21 -3.01
N ALA A 618 -30.08 -18.36 -3.59
CA ALA A 618 -29.49 -19.66 -3.22
C ALA A 618 -27.95 -19.70 -3.24
N VAL A 619 -27.31 -19.07 -4.23
CA VAL A 619 -25.83 -18.99 -4.30
C VAL A 619 -25.26 -18.24 -3.08
N LEU A 620 -25.84 -17.08 -2.74
CA LEU A 620 -25.42 -16.29 -1.58
C LEU A 620 -25.63 -17.06 -0.28
N ALA A 621 -26.80 -17.67 -0.11
CA ALA A 621 -27.15 -18.43 1.09
C ALA A 621 -26.22 -19.64 1.31
N ILE A 622 -25.96 -20.43 0.26
CA ILE A 622 -25.02 -21.57 0.32
C ILE A 622 -23.60 -21.10 0.63
N HIS A 623 -23.16 -20.01 -0.01
CA HIS A 623 -21.82 -19.48 0.22
C HIS A 623 -21.66 -18.98 1.66
N ALA A 624 -22.61 -18.20 2.16
CA ALA A 624 -22.62 -17.71 3.53
C ALA A 624 -22.63 -18.85 4.56
N ALA A 625 -23.42 -19.89 4.33
CA ALA A 625 -23.47 -21.07 5.20
C ALA A 625 -22.14 -21.85 5.19
N GLY A 626 -21.52 -22.04 4.03
CA GLY A 626 -20.22 -22.69 3.93
C GLY A 626 -19.10 -21.92 4.64
N LEU A 627 -19.14 -20.58 4.62
CA LEU A 627 -18.20 -19.76 5.39
C LEU A 627 -18.42 -19.83 6.91
N ALA A 628 -19.65 -20.13 7.35
CA ALA A 628 -20.02 -20.18 8.76
C ALA A 628 -19.91 -21.58 9.39
N ASP A 629 -19.78 -22.64 8.57
CA ASP A 629 -19.72 -24.01 9.07
C ASP A 629 -18.40 -24.27 9.83
N ALA A 630 -18.53 -24.51 11.13
CA ALA A 630 -17.42 -24.81 12.03
C ALA A 630 -16.96 -26.29 11.98
N SER A 631 -17.55 -27.13 11.12
CA SER A 631 -17.06 -28.48 10.88
C SER A 631 -15.65 -28.46 10.27
N VAL A 632 -14.96 -29.61 10.28
CA VAL A 632 -13.65 -29.72 9.62
C VAL A 632 -13.77 -29.41 8.12
N GLN A 633 -14.83 -29.90 7.49
CA GLN A 633 -15.10 -29.66 6.07
C GLN A 633 -15.47 -28.19 5.82
N GLY A 634 -16.32 -27.60 6.66
CA GLY A 634 -16.70 -26.19 6.57
C GLY A 634 -15.51 -25.24 6.67
N ARG A 635 -14.55 -25.51 7.57
CA ARG A 635 -13.29 -24.76 7.60
C ARG A 635 -12.46 -24.88 6.32
N MET A 636 -12.46 -26.06 5.68
CA MET A 636 -11.79 -26.23 4.39
C MET A 636 -12.51 -25.46 3.28
N ASP A 637 -13.84 -25.49 3.25
CA ASP A 637 -14.67 -24.76 2.31
C ASP A 637 -14.47 -23.24 2.43
N ALA A 638 -14.48 -22.73 3.67
CA ALA A 638 -14.18 -21.35 3.99
C ALA A 638 -12.76 -20.95 3.54
N ALA A 639 -11.77 -21.81 3.79
CA ALA A 639 -10.40 -21.57 3.33
C ALA A 639 -10.29 -21.51 1.81
N ALA A 640 -10.95 -22.42 1.07
CA ALA A 640 -10.95 -22.42 -0.39
C ALA A 640 -11.60 -21.13 -0.94
N ALA A 641 -12.78 -20.77 -0.43
CA ALA A 641 -13.51 -19.56 -0.79
C ALA A 641 -12.70 -18.29 -0.56
N ASN A 642 -12.12 -18.13 0.63
CA ASN A 642 -11.35 -16.94 0.99
C ASN A 642 -10.07 -16.81 0.17
N ARG A 643 -9.39 -17.93 -0.13
CA ARG A 643 -8.21 -17.91 -1.00
C ARG A 643 -8.54 -17.53 -2.43
N LYS A 644 -9.64 -18.02 -2.99
CA LYS A 644 -10.11 -17.56 -4.31
C LYS A 644 -10.37 -16.06 -4.33
N ALA A 645 -11.06 -15.55 -3.30
CA ALA A 645 -11.34 -14.12 -3.18
C ALA A 645 -10.05 -13.29 -3.07
N ALA A 646 -9.04 -13.78 -2.33
CA ALA A 646 -7.73 -13.14 -2.24
C ALA A 646 -6.98 -13.12 -3.59
N VAL A 647 -6.92 -14.26 -4.29
CA VAL A 647 -6.31 -14.34 -5.64
C VAL A 647 -7.04 -13.43 -6.62
N ALA A 648 -8.38 -13.43 -6.61
CA ALA A 648 -9.20 -12.57 -7.44
C ALA A 648 -8.96 -11.08 -7.13
N GLY A 649 -8.91 -10.71 -5.85
CA GLY A 649 -8.61 -9.35 -5.41
C GLY A 649 -7.23 -8.89 -5.88
N ALA A 650 -6.19 -9.72 -5.72
CA ALA A 650 -4.84 -9.41 -6.20
C ALA A 650 -4.75 -9.35 -7.72
N PHE A 651 -5.48 -10.21 -8.44
CA PHE A 651 -5.59 -10.15 -9.90
C PHE A 651 -6.23 -8.84 -10.36
N THR A 652 -7.39 -8.47 -9.80
CA THR A 652 -8.06 -7.20 -10.12
C THR A 652 -7.19 -5.99 -9.77
N ALA A 653 -6.52 -6.01 -8.61
CA ALA A 653 -5.59 -4.96 -8.21
C ALA A 653 -4.36 -4.85 -9.14
N SER A 654 -3.97 -5.94 -9.82
CA SER A 654 -2.89 -5.94 -10.82
C SER A 654 -3.28 -5.26 -12.13
N LEU A 655 -4.57 -5.00 -12.37
CA LEU A 655 -5.10 -4.22 -13.51
C LEU A 655 -4.95 -2.70 -13.24
N ASN A 656 -3.77 -2.30 -12.75
CA ASN A 656 -3.48 -0.96 -12.23
C ASN A 656 -2.97 0.05 -13.28
N THR A 657 -2.92 -0.33 -14.55
CA THR A 657 -2.63 0.57 -15.68
C THR A 657 -3.80 0.56 -16.68
N PRO A 658 -4.02 1.64 -17.45
CA PRO A 658 -5.04 1.65 -18.51
C PRO A 658 -4.90 0.46 -19.46
N GLN A 659 -3.68 0.17 -19.91
CA GLN A 659 -3.39 -0.94 -20.82
C GLN A 659 -3.86 -2.28 -20.25
N ARG A 660 -3.55 -2.57 -18.97
CA ARG A 660 -3.97 -3.82 -18.34
C ARG A 660 -5.49 -3.90 -18.18
N ARG A 661 -6.16 -2.79 -17.87
CA ARG A 661 -7.63 -2.74 -17.78
C ARG A 661 -8.29 -3.00 -19.13
N ASP A 662 -7.78 -2.39 -20.20
CA ASP A 662 -8.32 -2.55 -21.55
C ASP A 662 -8.23 -4.02 -22.02
N CYS A 663 -7.17 -4.75 -21.64
CA CYS A 663 -7.05 -6.19 -21.90
C CYS A 663 -8.13 -7.02 -21.19
N TYR A 664 -8.64 -6.54 -20.06
CA TYR A 664 -9.65 -7.24 -19.25
C TYR A 664 -11.10 -6.87 -19.65
N SER A 665 -11.33 -6.54 -20.92
CA SER A 665 -12.64 -6.14 -21.45
C SER A 665 -13.26 -7.13 -22.46
N THR A 666 -12.57 -8.23 -22.78
CA THR A 666 -12.99 -9.22 -23.81
C THR A 666 -13.46 -10.54 -23.19
N ASN A 667 -14.07 -11.43 -23.98
CA ASN A 667 -14.41 -12.79 -23.52
C ASN A 667 -13.17 -13.61 -23.08
N GLU A 668 -11.98 -13.25 -23.58
CA GLU A 668 -10.69 -13.90 -23.22
C GLU A 668 -10.27 -13.56 -21.78
N ALA A 669 -10.69 -12.39 -21.27
CA ALA A 669 -10.51 -11.95 -19.88
C ALA A 669 -11.17 -12.89 -18.87
N VAL A 670 -12.41 -13.32 -19.16
CA VAL A 670 -13.17 -14.28 -18.34
C VAL A 670 -12.48 -15.64 -18.29
N ALA A 671 -11.94 -16.12 -19.42
CA ALA A 671 -11.25 -17.40 -19.50
C ALA A 671 -9.96 -17.40 -18.67
N ALA A 672 -9.14 -16.34 -18.76
CA ALA A 672 -7.92 -16.23 -17.97
C ALA A 672 -8.21 -16.16 -16.47
N GLY A 673 -9.22 -15.37 -16.06
CA GLY A 673 -9.66 -15.30 -14.67
C GLY A 673 -10.11 -16.66 -14.12
N ARG A 674 -10.93 -17.39 -14.88
CA ARG A 674 -11.35 -18.77 -14.53
C ARG A 674 -10.17 -19.72 -14.43
N SER A 675 -9.26 -19.68 -15.40
CA SER A 675 -8.08 -20.56 -15.42
C SER A 675 -7.16 -20.31 -14.24
N LEU A 676 -6.98 -19.05 -13.83
CA LEU A 676 -6.17 -18.69 -12.67
C LEU A 676 -6.75 -19.29 -11.37
N LEU A 677 -8.08 -19.30 -11.25
CA LEU A 677 -8.78 -19.72 -10.04
C LEU A 677 -9.06 -21.23 -9.98
N ALA A 678 -8.99 -21.94 -11.11
CA ALA A 678 -9.37 -23.35 -11.21
C ALA A 678 -8.60 -24.30 -10.28
N SER A 679 -7.40 -23.90 -9.82
CA SER A 679 -6.56 -24.69 -8.90
C SER A 679 -6.52 -24.13 -7.47
N VAL A 680 -7.33 -23.11 -7.16
CA VAL A 680 -7.33 -22.46 -5.84
C VAL A 680 -8.28 -23.20 -4.90
N ASP A 681 -7.75 -24.12 -4.10
CA ASP A 681 -8.49 -24.89 -3.11
C ASP A 681 -8.08 -24.55 -1.65
N SER A 682 -8.58 -25.33 -0.70
CA SER A 682 -8.27 -25.18 0.74
C SER A 682 -6.82 -25.52 1.11
N ARG A 683 -5.98 -25.94 0.16
CA ARG A 683 -4.55 -26.26 0.35
C ARG A 683 -3.62 -25.49 -0.60
N ALA A 684 -4.17 -24.62 -1.45
CA ALA A 684 -3.41 -23.78 -2.36
C ALA A 684 -2.26 -23.02 -1.66
N ASP A 685 -1.05 -23.13 -2.23
CA ASP A 685 0.11 -22.36 -1.80
C ASP A 685 -0.01 -20.91 -2.28
N MET A 686 -0.43 -20.04 -1.38
CA MET A 686 -0.65 -18.62 -1.67
C MET A 686 0.63 -17.88 -2.06
N ALA A 687 1.81 -18.36 -1.64
CA ALA A 687 3.09 -17.73 -1.98
C ALA A 687 3.44 -17.86 -3.47
N ALA A 688 2.88 -18.86 -4.17
CA ALA A 688 3.11 -19.07 -5.60
C ALA A 688 2.21 -18.19 -6.50
N TYR A 689 1.11 -17.62 -5.98
CA TYR A 689 0.12 -16.92 -6.80
C TYR A 689 0.55 -15.56 -7.36
N PRO A 690 1.42 -14.74 -6.72
CA PRO A 690 1.91 -13.51 -7.35
C PRO A 690 2.55 -13.73 -8.73
N ALA A 691 3.33 -14.80 -8.88
CA ALA A 691 3.93 -15.18 -10.17
C ALA A 691 2.86 -15.65 -11.18
N LYS A 692 1.88 -16.46 -10.72
CA LYS A 692 0.77 -16.91 -11.57
C LYS A 692 -0.12 -15.76 -12.05
N ILE A 693 -0.40 -14.78 -11.18
CA ILE A 693 -1.15 -13.56 -11.52
C ILE A 693 -0.38 -12.77 -12.56
N SER A 694 0.92 -12.55 -12.34
CA SER A 694 1.77 -11.82 -13.30
C SER A 694 1.78 -12.50 -14.68
N ALA A 695 1.89 -13.83 -14.72
CA ALA A 695 1.81 -14.60 -15.97
C ALA A 695 0.43 -14.52 -16.63
N ALA A 696 -0.66 -14.55 -15.85
CA ALA A 696 -2.02 -14.42 -16.37
C ALA A 696 -2.25 -13.03 -16.99
N ILE A 697 -1.77 -11.97 -16.34
CA ILE A 697 -1.84 -10.59 -16.86
C ILE A 697 -0.98 -10.44 -18.12
N ALA A 698 0.23 -11.01 -18.13
CA ALA A 698 1.10 -10.97 -19.30
C ALA A 698 0.45 -11.67 -20.51
N GLY A 699 -0.10 -12.88 -20.30
CA GLY A 699 -0.83 -13.61 -21.33
C GLY A 699 -2.06 -12.87 -21.86
N LEU A 700 -2.81 -12.19 -20.99
CA LEU A 700 -3.98 -11.39 -21.39
C LEU A 700 -3.63 -10.20 -22.27
N CYS A 701 -2.49 -9.56 -22.01
CA CYS A 701 -2.09 -8.35 -22.70
C CYS A 701 -1.07 -8.56 -23.82
N ALA A 702 -0.67 -9.80 -24.09
CA ALA A 702 0.47 -10.14 -24.95
C ALA A 702 1.75 -9.36 -24.58
N LEU A 703 2.00 -9.19 -23.26
CA LEU A 703 3.13 -8.48 -22.67
C LEU A 703 4.33 -9.41 -22.41
#